data_AF-A0AAF1BD65-F1
#
_entry.id   AF-A0AAF1BD65-F1
#
_cell.length_a   1.000
_cell.length_b   1.000
_cell.length_c   1.000
_cell.angle_alpha   90.00
_cell.angle_beta   90.00
_cell.angle_gamma   90.00
#
_symmetry.space_group_name_H-M   'P 1'
#
loop_
_entity.id
_entity.type
_entity.pdbx_description
1 polymer ?
#
loop_
_entity_poly.entity_id
_entity_poly.type
_entity_poly.pdbx_seq_one_letter_code
_entity_poly.pdbx_strand_id
1 'polypeptide(L)'
;MDTSSCMNFANLAFGDLNRTNPCIKYVDSDGTSSTTVRIIIFSNMLPLHAQKDGRTEGFSFIYDESPLWQLKYGFSPDTMVFYVGSLNADIDVNVQEEVVERLMDDFNCVHTFLANELFSEFYHDFCKHHLWPKFHYMLPMCGKHGDQFDQGLWQAYISANKILANKVLEVANPEINYILIHDYHLMAVLVFLRNKRYRAKLGFFLQSPFLASAEIYRTLPVNADILRILLNCDLIGFHTYDFACHLLSCCSRMLGLDYESKRGQIGLDYSGRTVYIKILPLGIHLRKVENVLNIPSTSMKVKEIEGKFKGKHVIVGVDDMNLFKAISLKLLAFEQLLRKYENLRDIVVLVQIINMELLTGLIRLTSVLIIYEYVGCSPSPSGAIRINSWDISSLAEAMRSAVSMDDSLRQLRHEQNYSYVQSHDVAYCARSFLHSITRACLDHYNYQCWGLGFSFTFKVAALSLGFQKLFSKSIVPAYNRTNRRAIFLDFDATLVPHSSTKKNLSSELNTVFIVSGRGISSLTEWLAPCEGLGLATEHGYFIRWKKTSEWQSSLVVDLEWKVAVERIMNLYAEATDGSTIEVKESVLAKDLPDHLKHVIANEPAVVAKGKNIVEVKPQDASKGLVTEKVIATMVGNGEIPDFILCIGDDRLDEDMYDGTLKIVSSVVVPGVPEIFFCTVEQKPSKAKYFVDDTFEVQKLLQWLANVSSTQPSSAEYPPSIP
;
A
#
# COMPACT_ATOMS: atom_id res chain seq x y z
N MET A 1 33.47 6.71 39.29
CA MET A 1 33.89 6.31 37.94
C MET A 1 32.62 5.96 37.20
N ASP A 2 32.32 6.78 36.20
CA ASP A 2 31.01 7.00 35.60
C ASP A 2 30.45 5.82 34.83
N THR A 3 29.18 5.51 35.09
CA THR A 3 28.30 4.71 34.23
C THR A 3 27.26 5.63 33.60
N SER A 4 27.70 6.43 32.63
CA SER A 4 26.85 7.23 31.76
C SER A 4 27.18 6.91 30.30
N SER A 5 26.43 5.99 29.67
CA SER A 5 26.36 5.83 28.21
C SER A 5 25.30 4.81 27.75
N CYS A 6 24.13 4.78 28.39
CA CYS A 6 22.94 4.10 27.83
C CYS A 6 21.74 5.06 27.88
N MET A 7 21.82 6.12 27.08
CA MET A 7 20.70 7.01 26.79
C MET A 7 20.17 6.76 25.36
N ASN A 8 18.86 6.52 25.30
CA ASN A 8 17.93 7.07 24.31
C ASN A 8 18.10 6.73 22.82
N PHE A 9 17.55 5.58 22.40
CA PHE A 9 16.98 5.41 21.05
C PHE A 9 15.44 5.28 21.02
N ALA A 10 14.78 5.14 22.18
CA ALA A 10 13.31 5.07 22.27
C ALA A 10 12.63 6.46 22.31
N ASN A 11 13.37 7.54 22.59
CA ASN A 11 12.81 8.89 22.78
C ASN A 11 12.81 9.77 21.51
N LEU A 12 13.30 9.29 20.37
CA LEU A 12 13.30 10.04 19.10
C LEU A 12 12.09 9.73 18.19
N ALA A 13 11.20 8.82 18.59
CA ALA A 13 9.99 8.47 17.84
C ALA A 13 8.65 8.85 18.53
N PHE A 14 8.69 9.38 19.76
CA PHE A 14 7.49 9.57 20.60
C PHE A 14 7.46 10.89 21.39
N GLY A 15 8.17 11.93 20.94
CA GLY A 15 8.05 13.29 21.49
C GLY A 15 6.85 14.03 20.88
N ASP A 16 5.99 14.59 21.75
CA ASP A 16 4.92 15.56 21.45
C ASP A 16 3.55 15.07 20.92
N LEU A 17 2.99 13.99 21.48
CA LEU A 17 1.56 13.66 21.27
C LEU A 17 0.65 13.79 22.51
N ASN A 18 1.20 14.10 23.70
CA ASN A 18 0.43 14.16 24.96
C ASN A 18 0.18 15.57 25.51
N ARG A 19 0.49 16.63 24.76
CA ARG A 19 0.14 18.01 25.13
C ARG A 19 -0.32 18.79 23.91
N THR A 20 -1.46 18.42 23.39
CA THR A 20 -2.44 19.28 22.72
C THR A 20 -3.58 18.35 22.36
N ASN A 21 -4.81 18.69 22.75
CA ASN A 21 -5.99 18.20 22.07
C ASN A 21 -6.13 19.15 20.86
N PRO A 22 -5.67 18.84 19.64
CA PRO A 22 -6.15 19.59 18.51
C PRO A 22 -7.49 18.96 18.18
N CYS A 23 -8.56 19.53 18.73
CA CYS A 23 -9.83 19.48 18.00
C CYS A 23 -9.48 19.92 16.58
N ILE A 24 -9.64 19.01 15.62
CA ILE A 24 -9.40 19.29 14.20
C ILE A 24 -10.43 20.36 13.82
N LYS A 25 -10.03 21.63 13.88
CA LYS A 25 -10.75 22.69 13.19
C LYS A 25 -10.41 22.52 11.72
N TYR A 26 -11.39 22.06 10.94
CA TYR A 26 -11.35 22.24 9.49
C TYR A 26 -11.30 23.74 9.24
N VAL A 27 -10.17 24.22 8.72
CA VAL A 27 -10.04 25.57 8.18
C VAL A 27 -9.89 25.38 6.69
N ASP A 28 -10.99 25.54 5.96
CA ASP A 28 -10.92 25.82 4.53
C ASP A 28 -10.23 27.17 4.32
N SER A 29 -9.51 27.29 3.22
CA SER A 29 -8.81 28.53 2.83
C SER A 29 -9.76 29.69 2.51
N ASP A 30 -11.06 29.42 2.41
CA ASP A 30 -12.12 30.40 2.30
C ASP A 30 -12.98 30.36 3.57
N GLY A 31 -12.85 31.38 4.43
CA GLY A 31 -13.47 31.48 5.75
C GLY A 31 -15.00 31.61 5.78
N THR A 32 -15.74 30.69 5.15
CA THR A 32 -17.20 30.64 5.18
C THR A 32 -17.76 29.21 5.22
N SER A 33 -18.60 28.96 6.25
CA SER A 33 -19.43 27.77 6.56
C SER A 33 -18.76 26.59 7.29
N SER A 34 -19.31 26.22 8.47
CA SER A 34 -18.95 24.98 9.16
C SER A 34 -19.57 23.80 8.41
N THR A 35 -18.82 23.20 7.50
CA THR A 35 -19.25 22.01 6.77
C THR A 35 -19.25 20.80 7.71
N THR A 36 -20.44 20.28 8.02
CA THR A 36 -20.64 19.04 8.77
C THR A 36 -19.94 17.90 8.04
N VAL A 37 -18.92 17.30 8.66
CA VAL A 37 -18.19 16.18 8.07
C VAL A 37 -19.10 14.96 8.02
N ARG A 38 -19.24 14.32 6.84
CA ARG A 38 -20.04 13.10 6.69
C ARG A 38 -19.14 11.92 6.33
N ILE A 39 -19.33 10.81 7.03
CA ILE A 39 -18.59 9.56 6.85
C ILE A 39 -19.57 8.43 6.53
N ILE A 40 -19.24 7.64 5.51
CA ILE A 40 -19.90 6.36 5.25
C ILE A 40 -19.03 5.23 5.79
N ILE A 41 -19.63 4.35 6.59
CA ILE A 41 -19.06 3.06 6.97
C ILE A 41 -19.82 1.98 6.18
N PHE A 42 -19.11 1.27 5.31
CA PHE A 42 -19.67 0.23 4.46
C PHE A 42 -19.18 -1.15 4.89
N SER A 43 -20.10 -2.00 5.30
CA SER A 43 -19.89 -3.41 5.66
C SER A 43 -20.91 -4.30 4.97
N ASN A 44 -20.61 -5.60 4.88
CA ASN A 44 -21.54 -6.56 4.29
C ASN A 44 -22.89 -6.58 5.03
N MET A 45 -22.84 -6.54 6.36
CA MET A 45 -24.03 -6.48 7.21
C MET A 45 -24.11 -5.14 7.92
N LEU A 46 -25.31 -4.58 8.02
CA LEU A 46 -25.59 -3.42 8.88
C LEU A 46 -25.41 -3.81 10.35
N PRO A 47 -24.99 -2.87 11.22
CA PRO A 47 -24.80 -3.14 12.63
C PRO A 47 -26.14 -3.14 13.41
N LEU A 48 -27.14 -3.85 12.89
CA LEU A 48 -28.49 -3.88 13.42
C LEU A 48 -28.98 -5.33 13.51
N HIS A 49 -29.57 -5.67 14.64
CA HIS A 49 -30.46 -6.80 14.75
C HIS A 49 -31.86 -6.39 14.33
N ALA A 50 -32.39 -7.08 13.34
CA ALA A 50 -33.77 -6.95 12.92
C ALA A 50 -34.60 -8.08 13.55
N GLN A 51 -35.69 -7.73 14.23
CA GLN A 51 -36.63 -8.69 14.79
C GLN A 51 -38.03 -8.41 14.22
N LYS A 52 -38.60 -9.40 13.54
CA LYS A 52 -39.98 -9.33 13.04
C LYS A 52 -40.93 -9.33 14.24
N ASP A 53 -41.84 -8.36 14.28
CA ASP A 53 -42.88 -8.32 15.30
C ASP A 53 -43.84 -9.51 15.06
N GLY A 54 -44.22 -10.20 16.13
CA GLY A 54 -45.14 -11.34 16.04
C GLY A 54 -46.61 -10.93 15.88
N ARG A 55 -46.93 -9.64 16.09
CA ARG A 55 -48.30 -9.11 16.06
C ARG A 55 -48.59 -8.19 14.88
N THR A 56 -47.56 -7.62 14.28
CA THR A 56 -47.62 -6.80 13.07
C THR A 56 -46.65 -7.37 12.04
N GLU A 57 -46.84 -7.17 10.73
CA GLU A 57 -45.81 -7.53 9.74
C GLU A 57 -44.58 -6.60 9.79
N GLY A 58 -44.51 -5.71 10.79
CA GLY A 58 -43.44 -4.73 10.96
C GLY A 58 -42.17 -5.30 11.58
N PHE A 59 -41.08 -4.54 11.44
CA PHE A 59 -39.77 -4.87 12.01
C PHE A 59 -39.40 -3.91 13.14
N SER A 60 -38.72 -4.45 14.16
CA SER A 60 -38.02 -3.69 15.19
C SER A 60 -36.52 -3.83 15.00
N PHE A 61 -35.78 -2.74 15.23
CA PHE A 61 -34.35 -2.67 15.00
C PHE A 61 -33.61 -2.23 16.26
N ILE A 62 -32.53 -2.92 16.60
CA ILE A 62 -31.66 -2.60 17.72
C ILE A 62 -30.21 -2.69 17.23
N TYR A 63 -29.37 -1.74 17.62
CA TYR A 63 -27.94 -1.82 17.29
C TYR A 63 -27.30 -3.08 17.91
N ASP A 64 -26.55 -3.82 17.10
CA ASP A 64 -25.83 -5.05 17.49
C ASP A 64 -24.61 -4.80 18.38
N GLU A 65 -24.36 -3.53 18.69
CA GLU A 65 -23.29 -3.10 19.56
C GLU A 65 -21.88 -3.51 19.09
N SER A 66 -21.72 -3.89 17.83
CA SER A 66 -20.47 -4.37 17.23
C SER A 66 -19.33 -3.32 17.25
N PRO A 67 -18.05 -3.74 17.16
CA PRO A 67 -16.93 -2.82 17.01
C PRO A 67 -17.08 -1.85 15.83
N LEU A 68 -17.75 -2.30 14.76
CA LEU A 68 -18.02 -1.48 13.57
C LEU A 68 -18.95 -0.31 13.90
N TRP A 69 -20.04 -0.56 14.63
CA TRP A 69 -20.90 0.50 15.13
C TRP A 69 -20.17 1.45 16.08
N GLN A 70 -19.30 0.90 16.93
CA GLN A 70 -18.54 1.66 17.92
C GLN A 70 -17.51 2.63 17.29
N LEU A 71 -17.15 2.48 16.01
CA LEU A 71 -16.22 3.39 15.33
C LEU A 71 -16.67 4.85 15.39
N LYS A 72 -17.98 5.12 15.45
CA LYS A 72 -18.52 6.48 15.53
C LYS A 72 -18.00 7.26 16.74
N TYR A 73 -17.68 6.58 17.85
CA TYR A 73 -17.15 7.21 19.06
C TYR A 73 -15.72 7.74 18.88
N GLY A 74 -15.05 7.37 17.78
CA GLY A 74 -13.77 7.98 17.40
C GLY A 74 -13.92 9.37 16.79
N PHE A 75 -15.05 9.68 16.16
CA PHE A 75 -15.18 10.91 15.36
C PHE A 75 -15.63 12.11 16.20
N SER A 76 -15.59 13.30 15.59
CA SER A 76 -16.11 14.52 16.22
C SER A 76 -17.62 14.39 16.47
N PRO A 77 -18.19 14.97 17.54
CA PRO A 77 -19.63 15.00 17.75
C PRO A 77 -20.43 15.61 16.58
N ASP A 78 -19.80 16.51 15.82
CA ASP A 78 -20.40 17.16 14.64
C ASP A 78 -20.31 16.28 13.36
N THR A 79 -19.72 15.08 13.45
CA THR A 79 -19.60 14.16 12.32
C THR A 79 -20.85 13.29 12.19
N MET A 80 -21.52 13.35 11.05
CA MET A 80 -22.60 12.42 10.72
C MET A 80 -22.03 11.13 10.14
N VAL A 81 -22.44 10.00 10.70
CA VAL A 81 -22.00 8.66 10.29
C VAL A 81 -23.18 7.89 9.71
N PHE A 82 -23.04 7.46 8.46
CA PHE A 82 -23.99 6.58 7.78
C PHE A 82 -23.43 5.17 7.70
N TYR A 83 -24.28 4.18 7.94
CA TYR A 83 -23.94 2.77 7.77
C TYR A 83 -24.62 2.24 6.52
N VAL A 84 -23.87 1.58 5.64
CA VAL A 84 -24.43 0.96 4.43
C VAL A 84 -24.16 -0.54 4.51
N GLY A 85 -25.13 -1.36 4.10
CA GLY A 85 -24.98 -2.82 4.09
C GLY A 85 -26.30 -3.58 3.92
N SER A 86 -26.25 -4.89 4.13
CA SER A 86 -27.44 -5.75 4.14
C SER A 86 -27.96 -6.00 5.56
N LEU A 87 -29.27 -6.10 5.75
CA LEU A 87 -29.87 -6.60 6.98
C LEU A 87 -29.86 -8.13 6.96
N ASN A 88 -29.68 -8.73 8.13
CA ASN A 88 -29.81 -10.19 8.29
C ASN A 88 -31.27 -10.58 8.52
N ALA A 89 -32.17 -10.18 7.62
CA ALA A 89 -33.59 -10.47 7.71
C ALA A 89 -34.21 -10.58 6.32
N ASP A 90 -35.16 -11.51 6.17
CA ASP A 90 -35.99 -11.62 4.97
C ASP A 90 -37.12 -10.60 5.04
N ILE A 91 -37.11 -9.62 4.13
CA ILE A 91 -38.00 -8.46 4.14
C ILE A 91 -38.92 -8.57 2.93
N ASP A 92 -40.21 -8.78 3.21
CA ASP A 92 -41.26 -8.87 2.21
C ASP A 92 -41.33 -7.57 1.37
N VAL A 93 -41.52 -7.72 0.05
CA VAL A 93 -41.51 -6.60 -0.92
C VAL A 93 -42.46 -5.46 -0.52
N ASN A 94 -43.61 -5.82 0.06
CA ASN A 94 -44.65 -4.87 0.45
C ASN A 94 -44.24 -3.90 1.57
N VAL A 95 -43.23 -4.25 2.38
CA VAL A 95 -42.77 -3.44 3.53
C VAL A 95 -41.36 -2.88 3.32
N GLN A 96 -40.75 -3.09 2.14
CA GLN A 96 -39.37 -2.67 1.88
C GLN A 96 -39.19 -1.14 1.94
N GLU A 97 -40.13 -0.37 1.40
CA GLU A 97 -40.06 1.10 1.43
C GLU A 97 -40.12 1.63 2.87
N GLU A 98 -41.08 1.16 3.67
CA GLU A 98 -41.23 1.54 5.08
C GLU A 98 -39.98 1.19 5.89
N VAL A 99 -39.42 -0.01 5.68
CA VAL A 99 -38.19 -0.43 6.35
C VAL A 99 -37.01 0.46 5.96
N VAL A 100 -36.84 0.78 4.67
CA VAL A 100 -35.74 1.64 4.22
C VAL A 100 -35.85 3.05 4.79
N GLU A 101 -37.04 3.65 4.79
CA GLU A 101 -37.27 4.97 5.38
C GLU A 101 -36.93 4.96 6.88
N ARG A 102 -37.44 3.96 7.61
CA ARG A 102 -37.18 3.84 9.05
C ARG A 102 -35.69 3.64 9.38
N LEU A 103 -34.98 2.82 8.61
CA LEU A 103 -33.54 2.63 8.80
C LEU A 103 -32.76 3.92 8.57
N MET A 104 -33.17 4.72 7.59
CA MET A 104 -32.52 5.99 7.29
C MET A 104 -32.78 7.02 8.39
N ASP A 105 -34.05 7.24 8.74
CA ASP A 105 -34.47 8.30 9.66
C ASP A 105 -34.08 8.02 11.11
N ASP A 106 -34.28 6.79 11.59
CA ASP A 106 -34.05 6.44 12.99
C ASP A 106 -32.59 6.02 13.25
N PHE A 107 -31.91 5.44 12.25
CA PHE A 107 -30.62 4.75 12.45
C PHE A 107 -29.47 5.22 11.55
N ASN A 108 -29.69 6.16 10.61
CA ASN A 108 -28.73 6.54 9.57
C ASN A 108 -28.16 5.31 8.81
N CYS A 109 -28.99 4.30 8.62
CA CYS A 109 -28.65 3.05 7.98
C CYS A 109 -29.28 2.95 6.60
N VAL A 110 -28.48 2.50 5.63
CA VAL A 110 -28.88 2.38 4.23
C VAL A 110 -28.80 0.91 3.86
N HIS A 111 -29.97 0.31 3.72
CA HIS A 111 -30.07 -1.09 3.34
C HIS A 111 -29.95 -1.28 1.83
N THR A 112 -29.26 -2.35 1.42
CA THR A 112 -29.21 -2.81 0.03
C THR A 112 -29.87 -4.17 -0.11
N PHE A 113 -30.89 -4.25 -0.97
CA PHE A 113 -31.50 -5.53 -1.33
C PHE A 113 -30.67 -6.24 -2.40
N LEU A 114 -30.42 -7.52 -2.18
CA LEU A 114 -29.86 -8.44 -3.16
C LEU A 114 -30.85 -9.58 -3.35
N ALA A 115 -31.02 -10.04 -4.58
CA ALA A 115 -31.82 -11.24 -4.84
C ALA A 115 -31.22 -12.43 -4.08
N ASN A 116 -32.05 -13.28 -3.48
CA ASN A 116 -31.61 -14.39 -2.61
C ASN A 116 -30.60 -15.32 -3.30
N GLU A 117 -30.84 -15.64 -4.59
CA GLU A 117 -29.91 -16.43 -5.40
C GLU A 117 -28.55 -15.75 -5.52
N LEU A 118 -28.54 -14.47 -5.92
CA LEU A 118 -27.32 -13.68 -6.05
C LEU A 118 -26.59 -13.55 -4.70
N PHE A 119 -27.31 -13.35 -3.60
CA PHE A 119 -26.72 -13.27 -2.26
C PHE A 119 -26.05 -14.59 -1.88
N SER A 120 -26.68 -15.73 -2.17
CA SER A 120 -26.10 -17.06 -1.90
C SER A 120 -24.80 -17.26 -2.68
N GLU A 121 -24.82 -17.04 -3.99
CA GLU A 121 -23.65 -17.21 -4.86
C GLU A 121 -22.50 -16.27 -4.46
N PHE A 122 -22.81 -15.01 -4.17
CA PHE A 122 -21.83 -14.02 -3.71
C PHE A 122 -21.26 -14.35 -2.32
N TYR A 123 -22.12 -14.56 -1.33
CA TYR A 123 -21.73 -14.62 0.07
C TYR A 123 -21.28 -16.03 0.47
N HIS A 124 -22.12 -17.03 0.26
CA HIS A 124 -21.83 -18.40 0.68
C HIS A 124 -20.82 -19.06 -0.26
N ASP A 125 -21.03 -18.98 -1.56
CA ASP A 125 -20.24 -19.76 -2.52
C ASP A 125 -18.94 -19.05 -2.94
N PHE A 126 -18.96 -17.74 -3.21
CA PHE A 126 -17.72 -17.03 -3.51
C PHE A 126 -16.96 -16.60 -2.25
N CYS A 127 -17.59 -15.81 -1.37
CA CYS A 127 -16.90 -15.25 -0.20
C CYS A 127 -16.52 -16.33 0.83
N LYS A 128 -17.45 -17.16 1.30
CA LYS A 128 -17.17 -18.16 2.34
C LYS A 128 -16.50 -19.42 1.83
N HIS A 129 -16.79 -19.86 0.60
CA HIS A 129 -16.24 -21.10 0.08
C HIS A 129 -14.95 -20.89 -0.75
N HIS A 130 -14.76 -19.77 -1.47
CA HIS A 130 -13.51 -19.50 -2.19
C HIS A 130 -12.55 -18.54 -1.47
N LEU A 131 -12.97 -17.33 -1.07
CA LEU A 131 -12.05 -16.33 -0.51
C LEU A 131 -11.62 -16.64 0.92
N TRP A 132 -12.58 -16.93 1.80
CA TRP A 132 -12.33 -17.14 3.22
C TRP A 132 -11.30 -18.26 3.49
N PRO A 133 -11.37 -19.45 2.87
CA PRO A 133 -10.39 -20.50 3.11
C PRO A 133 -8.98 -20.10 2.64
N LYS A 134 -8.87 -19.40 1.49
CA LYS A 134 -7.59 -18.91 0.97
C LYS A 134 -6.95 -17.88 1.89
N PHE A 135 -7.76 -17.00 2.46
CA PHE A 135 -7.34 -16.02 3.47
C PHE A 135 -7.02 -16.64 4.82
N HIS A 136 -7.19 -17.94 5.01
CA HIS A 136 -6.86 -18.68 6.24
C HIS A 136 -5.94 -19.90 5.98
N TYR A 137 -5.04 -19.81 5.00
CA TYR A 137 -4.07 -20.86 4.65
C TYR A 137 -4.67 -22.22 4.20
N MET A 138 -5.97 -22.30 3.89
CA MET A 138 -6.56 -23.55 3.40
C MET A 138 -6.34 -23.70 1.90
N LEU A 139 -5.60 -24.75 1.54
CA LEU A 139 -5.57 -25.26 0.18
C LEU A 139 -6.82 -26.14 -0.07
N PRO A 140 -7.37 -26.15 -1.30
CA PRO A 140 -8.46 -27.04 -1.66
C PRO A 140 -7.89 -28.46 -1.81
N MET A 141 -7.86 -29.23 -0.72
CA MET A 141 -7.15 -30.51 -0.63
C MET A 141 -8.07 -31.75 -0.73
N CYS A 142 -9.38 -31.63 -1.02
CA CYS A 142 -10.24 -32.82 -1.15
C CYS A 142 -11.45 -32.67 -2.10
N GLY A 143 -11.59 -33.63 -3.02
CA GLY A 143 -12.51 -33.64 -4.17
C GLY A 143 -14.02 -33.81 -3.91
N LYS A 144 -14.52 -33.42 -2.73
CA LYS A 144 -15.96 -33.20 -2.50
C LYS A 144 -16.33 -31.73 -2.25
N HIS A 145 -15.32 -30.88 -2.05
CA HIS A 145 -15.42 -29.42 -1.84
C HIS A 145 -14.21 -28.69 -2.46
N GLY A 146 -13.54 -29.34 -3.42
CA GLY A 146 -12.38 -28.81 -4.14
C GLY A 146 -12.79 -28.44 -5.55
N ASP A 147 -13.85 -27.64 -5.67
CA ASP A 147 -14.46 -27.34 -6.96
C ASP A 147 -13.49 -26.52 -7.83
N GLN A 148 -13.52 -26.86 -9.11
CA GLN A 148 -12.99 -26.02 -10.17
C GLN A 148 -13.48 -24.60 -9.95
N PHE A 149 -12.58 -23.61 -10.04
CA PHE A 149 -12.98 -22.22 -9.89
C PHE A 149 -14.12 -21.88 -10.86
N ASP A 150 -15.25 -21.49 -10.30
CA ASP A 150 -16.42 -21.13 -11.08
C ASP A 150 -16.38 -19.63 -11.44
N GLN A 151 -16.24 -19.36 -12.73
CA GLN A 151 -16.27 -18.01 -13.26
C GLN A 151 -17.62 -17.33 -13.02
N GLY A 152 -18.72 -18.09 -12.96
CA GLY A 152 -20.06 -17.61 -12.63
C GLY A 152 -20.12 -17.01 -11.23
N LEU A 153 -19.53 -17.67 -10.23
CA LEU A 153 -19.45 -17.15 -8.86
C LEU A 153 -18.64 -15.86 -8.76
N TRP A 154 -17.57 -15.72 -9.57
CA TRP A 154 -16.86 -14.45 -9.69
C TRP A 154 -17.73 -13.34 -10.28
N GLN A 155 -18.52 -13.64 -11.33
CA GLN A 155 -19.46 -12.67 -11.88
C GLN A 155 -20.57 -12.30 -10.89
N ALA A 156 -21.06 -13.25 -10.09
CA ALA A 156 -22.00 -13.01 -9.00
C ALA A 156 -21.39 -12.05 -7.96
N TYR A 157 -20.15 -12.28 -7.54
CA TYR A 157 -19.43 -11.39 -6.63
C TYR A 157 -19.30 -9.96 -7.17
N ILE A 158 -18.90 -9.82 -8.44
CA ILE A 158 -18.80 -8.52 -9.12
C ILE A 158 -20.18 -7.86 -9.26
N SER A 159 -21.22 -8.61 -9.60
CA SER A 159 -22.58 -8.10 -9.79
C SER A 159 -23.19 -7.61 -8.47
N ALA A 160 -23.06 -8.39 -7.39
CA ALA A 160 -23.47 -8.00 -6.05
C ALA A 160 -22.74 -6.71 -5.60
N ASN A 161 -21.41 -6.67 -5.76
CA ASN A 161 -20.61 -5.48 -5.41
C ASN A 161 -20.99 -4.24 -6.26
N LYS A 162 -21.43 -4.41 -7.50
CA LYS A 162 -21.92 -3.33 -8.35
C LYS A 162 -23.24 -2.74 -7.82
N ILE A 163 -24.18 -3.59 -7.43
CA ILE A 163 -25.47 -3.17 -6.84
C ILE A 163 -25.21 -2.42 -5.52
N LEU A 164 -24.38 -3.02 -4.68
CA LEU A 164 -23.90 -2.45 -3.40
C LEU A 164 -23.23 -1.08 -3.59
N ALA A 165 -22.35 -0.93 -4.58
CA ALA A 165 -21.69 0.34 -4.89
C ALA A 165 -22.68 1.42 -5.36
N ASN A 166 -23.67 1.06 -6.17
CA ASN A 166 -24.70 2.00 -6.60
C ASN A 166 -25.48 2.57 -5.41
N LYS A 167 -25.81 1.72 -4.42
CA LYS A 167 -26.54 2.17 -3.23
C LYS A 167 -25.73 3.16 -2.39
N VAL A 168 -24.43 2.93 -2.23
CA VAL A 168 -23.53 3.92 -1.60
C VAL A 168 -23.52 5.23 -2.37
N LEU A 169 -23.51 5.19 -3.70
CA LEU A 169 -23.47 6.40 -4.54
C LEU A 169 -24.72 7.26 -4.45
N GLU A 170 -25.89 6.67 -4.16
CA GLU A 170 -27.13 7.42 -3.88
C GLU A 170 -26.99 8.32 -2.66
N VAL A 171 -26.28 7.85 -1.63
CA VAL A 171 -26.11 8.57 -0.35
C VAL A 171 -24.83 9.40 -0.34
N ALA A 172 -23.82 9.01 -1.12
CA ALA A 172 -22.61 9.77 -1.34
C ALA A 172 -22.89 11.07 -2.09
N ASN A 173 -23.35 12.13 -1.43
CA ASN A 173 -23.35 13.51 -1.95
C ASN A 173 -21.89 14.04 -2.03
N PRO A 174 -21.51 15.01 -2.89
CA PRO A 174 -20.23 15.74 -2.79
C PRO A 174 -19.84 16.23 -1.39
N GLU A 175 -20.79 16.41 -0.47
CA GLU A 175 -20.54 16.72 0.95
C GLU A 175 -19.97 15.53 1.74
N ILE A 176 -20.11 14.28 1.26
CA ILE A 176 -19.55 13.10 1.91
C ILE A 176 -18.06 13.05 1.69
N ASN A 177 -17.32 13.12 2.80
CA ASN A 177 -15.89 13.34 2.76
C ASN A 177 -15.11 12.03 2.71
N TYR A 178 -15.59 10.96 3.36
CA TYR A 178 -14.86 9.69 3.50
C TYR A 178 -15.80 8.48 3.37
N ILE A 179 -15.37 7.47 2.62
CA ILE A 179 -16.04 6.18 2.51
C ILE A 179 -15.08 5.11 3.05
N LEU A 180 -15.44 4.51 4.17
CA LEU A 180 -14.68 3.48 4.87
C LEU A 180 -15.31 2.11 4.58
N ILE A 181 -14.62 1.26 3.83
CA ILE A 181 -15.11 -0.04 3.36
C ILE A 181 -14.44 -1.14 4.18
N HIS A 182 -15.25 -2.08 4.66
CA HIS A 182 -14.79 -3.12 5.58
C HIS A 182 -14.92 -4.51 4.98
N ASP A 183 -13.80 -5.23 5.06
CA ASP A 183 -13.65 -6.66 4.85
C ASP A 183 -13.80 -7.17 3.40
N TYR A 184 -13.44 -8.44 3.19
CA TYR A 184 -13.24 -9.03 1.85
C TYR A 184 -14.50 -9.14 0.98
N HIS A 185 -15.68 -9.11 1.59
CA HIS A 185 -16.96 -9.14 0.87
C HIS A 185 -17.13 -7.95 -0.09
N LEU A 186 -16.52 -6.81 0.25
CA LEU A 186 -16.75 -5.53 -0.43
C LEU A 186 -15.52 -5.01 -1.20
N MET A 187 -14.53 -5.85 -1.51
CA MET A 187 -13.33 -5.39 -2.24
C MET A 187 -13.71 -4.81 -3.60
N ALA A 188 -14.59 -5.47 -4.36
CA ALA A 188 -15.00 -5.03 -5.69
C ALA A 188 -15.78 -3.72 -5.71
N VAL A 189 -16.41 -3.29 -4.62
CA VAL A 189 -17.03 -1.95 -4.52
C VAL A 189 -16.03 -0.84 -4.87
N LEU A 190 -14.74 -0.99 -4.51
CA LEU A 190 -13.71 0.01 -4.73
C LEU A 190 -13.60 0.46 -6.19
N VAL A 191 -13.65 -0.50 -7.13
CA VAL A 191 -13.51 -0.20 -8.55
C VAL A 191 -14.70 0.60 -9.08
N PHE A 192 -15.92 0.28 -8.60
CA PHE A 192 -17.13 0.96 -9.02
C PHE A 192 -17.24 2.38 -8.44
N LEU A 193 -16.91 2.54 -7.16
CA LEU A 193 -16.89 3.86 -6.53
C LEU A 193 -15.85 4.77 -7.19
N ARG A 194 -14.63 4.24 -7.41
CA ARG A 194 -13.56 5.02 -8.04
C ARG A 194 -13.89 5.39 -9.47
N ASN A 195 -14.51 4.49 -10.24
CA ASN A 195 -14.94 4.77 -11.62
C ASN A 195 -15.98 5.90 -11.69
N LYS A 196 -16.94 5.91 -10.77
CA LYS A 196 -17.97 6.97 -10.72
C LYS A 196 -17.47 8.27 -10.11
N ARG A 197 -16.52 8.21 -9.16
CA ARG A 197 -15.93 9.36 -8.49
C ARG A 197 -14.43 9.17 -8.28
N TYR A 198 -13.64 9.67 -9.22
CA TYR A 198 -12.17 9.55 -9.20
C TYR A 198 -11.53 10.13 -7.93
N ARG A 199 -12.17 11.13 -7.31
CA ARG A 199 -11.70 11.85 -6.11
C ARG A 199 -12.38 11.43 -4.80
N ALA A 200 -13.17 10.36 -4.81
CA ALA A 200 -13.73 9.85 -3.55
C ALA A 200 -12.59 9.46 -2.60
N LYS A 201 -12.65 9.84 -1.33
CA LYS A 201 -11.65 9.41 -0.34
C LYS A 201 -12.02 8.02 0.16
N LEU A 202 -11.34 7.00 -0.34
CA LEU A 202 -11.68 5.59 -0.11
C LEU A 202 -10.67 4.95 0.83
N GLY A 203 -11.14 4.53 2.01
CA GLY A 203 -10.37 3.72 2.94
C GLY A 203 -10.90 2.30 2.94
N PHE A 204 -10.04 1.31 2.83
CA PHE A 204 -10.41 -0.10 2.95
C PHE A 204 -9.72 -0.70 4.17
N PHE A 205 -10.46 -1.44 5.01
CA PHE A 205 -9.89 -2.14 6.16
C PHE A 205 -10.22 -3.63 6.07
N LEU A 206 -9.21 -4.49 5.98
CA LEU A 206 -9.41 -5.93 5.97
C LEU A 206 -9.44 -6.45 7.41
N GLN A 207 -10.62 -6.86 7.87
CA GLN A 207 -10.80 -7.43 9.21
C GLN A 207 -10.36 -8.89 9.25
N SER A 208 -10.64 -9.62 8.17
CA SER A 208 -10.16 -10.99 8.05
C SER A 208 -8.64 -11.03 7.95
N PRO A 209 -7.99 -12.09 8.46
CA PRO A 209 -6.57 -12.27 8.27
C PRO A 209 -6.23 -12.25 6.76
N PHE A 210 -5.22 -11.47 6.34
CA PHE A 210 -4.64 -11.64 5.00
C PHE A 210 -3.50 -12.64 5.10
N LEU A 211 -3.87 -13.89 5.30
CA LEU A 211 -2.89 -14.96 5.51
C LEU A 211 -2.53 -15.69 4.22
N ALA A 212 -3.01 -15.23 3.07
CA ALA A 212 -2.56 -15.80 1.81
C ALA A 212 -1.13 -15.33 1.54
N SER A 213 -0.13 -16.15 1.87
CA SER A 213 1.21 -15.98 1.29
C SER A 213 1.06 -15.92 -0.24
N ALA A 214 1.98 -15.26 -0.94
CA ALA A 214 1.90 -15.14 -2.40
C ALA A 214 1.79 -16.52 -3.10
N GLU A 215 2.26 -17.59 -2.46
CA GLU A 215 2.17 -18.97 -2.93
C GLU A 215 0.77 -19.57 -2.86
N ILE A 216 -0.01 -19.23 -1.83
CA ILE A 216 -1.40 -19.66 -1.70
C ILE A 216 -2.29 -18.73 -2.51
N TYR A 217 -2.03 -17.42 -2.44
CA TYR A 217 -2.83 -16.42 -3.13
C TYR A 217 -2.83 -16.61 -4.66
N ARG A 218 -1.68 -16.98 -5.25
CA ARG A 218 -1.58 -17.27 -6.69
C ARG A 218 -2.45 -18.44 -7.17
N THR A 219 -2.92 -19.30 -6.26
CA THR A 219 -3.82 -20.41 -6.62
C THR A 219 -5.24 -19.95 -6.94
N LEU A 220 -5.61 -18.71 -6.61
CA LEU A 220 -6.88 -18.11 -6.98
C LEU A 220 -6.79 -17.59 -8.43
N PRO A 221 -7.63 -18.04 -9.38
CA PRO A 221 -7.50 -17.61 -10.79
C PRO A 221 -7.66 -16.10 -11.02
N VAL A 222 -8.50 -15.42 -10.21
CA VAL A 222 -8.76 -13.96 -10.29
C VAL A 222 -7.84 -13.12 -9.39
N ASN A 223 -6.70 -13.68 -8.99
CA ASN A 223 -5.78 -13.10 -8.02
C ASN A 223 -5.32 -11.66 -8.36
N ALA A 224 -4.89 -11.41 -9.59
CA ALA A 224 -4.36 -10.13 -10.03
C ALA A 224 -5.47 -9.09 -10.17
N ASP A 225 -6.68 -9.51 -10.52
CA ASP A 225 -7.85 -8.63 -10.62
C ASP A 225 -8.28 -8.15 -9.24
N ILE A 226 -8.31 -9.03 -8.24
CA ILE A 226 -8.59 -8.64 -6.85
C ILE A 226 -7.55 -7.64 -6.32
N LEU A 227 -6.26 -7.83 -6.63
CA LEU A 227 -5.22 -6.86 -6.23
C LEU A 227 -5.44 -5.50 -6.90
N ARG A 228 -5.70 -5.47 -8.22
CA ARG A 228 -5.98 -4.22 -8.94
C ARG A 228 -7.23 -3.51 -8.42
N ILE A 229 -8.28 -4.27 -8.11
CA ILE A 229 -9.50 -3.77 -7.46
C ILE A 229 -9.14 -3.12 -6.12
N LEU A 230 -8.36 -3.80 -5.28
CA LEU A 230 -7.98 -3.29 -3.97
C LEU A 230 -7.17 -1.98 -4.06
N LEU A 231 -6.29 -1.85 -5.07
CA LEU A 231 -5.48 -0.65 -5.34
C LEU A 231 -6.28 0.55 -5.87
N ASN A 232 -7.61 0.45 -6.00
CA ASN A 232 -8.48 1.60 -6.25
C ASN A 232 -8.81 2.41 -4.98
N CYS A 233 -8.42 1.96 -3.78
CA CYS A 233 -8.50 2.76 -2.56
C CYS A 233 -7.34 3.77 -2.42
N ASP A 234 -7.39 4.63 -1.40
CA ASP A 234 -6.31 5.56 -1.02
C ASP A 234 -5.50 5.02 0.18
N LEU A 235 -6.17 4.26 1.07
CA LEU A 235 -5.59 3.66 2.26
C LEU A 235 -6.10 2.24 2.46
N ILE A 236 -5.20 1.29 2.68
CA ILE A 236 -5.50 -0.10 3.08
C ILE A 236 -5.06 -0.32 4.52
N GLY A 237 -5.99 -0.76 5.37
CA GLY A 237 -5.76 -1.10 6.77
C GLY A 237 -5.67 -2.60 7.03
N PHE A 238 -4.72 -3.00 7.87
CA PHE A 238 -4.54 -4.37 8.36
C PHE A 238 -4.36 -4.40 9.87
N HIS A 239 -4.67 -5.53 10.49
CA HIS A 239 -4.43 -5.77 11.91
C HIS A 239 -2.94 -5.89 12.28
N THR A 240 -2.16 -6.60 11.48
CA THR A 240 -0.75 -6.90 11.74
C THR A 240 0.13 -6.47 10.56
N TYR A 241 1.41 -6.31 10.84
CA TYR A 241 2.42 -6.07 9.81
C TYR A 241 2.57 -7.27 8.87
N ASP A 242 2.45 -8.49 9.38
CA ASP A 242 2.58 -9.71 8.56
C ASP A 242 1.53 -9.77 7.44
N PHE A 243 0.28 -9.37 7.74
CA PHE A 243 -0.79 -9.30 6.73
C PHE A 243 -0.48 -8.27 5.65
N ALA A 244 0.07 -7.11 6.05
CA ALA A 244 0.52 -6.10 5.11
C ALA A 244 1.67 -6.63 4.23
N CYS A 245 2.67 -7.29 4.81
CA CYS A 245 3.79 -7.89 4.08
C CYS A 245 3.32 -8.91 3.04
N HIS A 246 2.34 -9.75 3.38
CA HIS A 246 1.76 -10.69 2.42
C HIS A 246 1.11 -9.99 1.24
N LEU A 247 0.33 -8.92 1.47
CA LEU A 247 -0.24 -8.11 0.38
C LEU A 247 0.87 -7.50 -0.48
N LEU A 248 1.86 -6.87 0.16
CA LEU A 248 2.98 -6.22 -0.54
C LEU A 248 3.75 -7.22 -1.39
N SER A 249 4.01 -8.43 -0.88
CA SER A 249 4.61 -9.52 -1.64
C SER A 249 3.76 -9.96 -2.83
N CYS A 250 2.42 -10.05 -2.66
CA CYS A 250 1.51 -10.34 -3.77
C CYS A 250 1.57 -9.23 -4.83
N CYS A 251 1.54 -7.95 -4.44
CA CYS A 251 1.66 -6.82 -5.35
C CYS A 251 3.00 -6.81 -6.11
N SER A 252 4.12 -7.07 -5.43
CA SER A 252 5.45 -7.16 -6.05
C SER A 252 5.53 -8.32 -7.05
N ARG A 253 5.14 -9.53 -6.63
CA ARG A 253 5.29 -10.75 -7.46
C ARG A 253 4.32 -10.80 -8.64
N MET A 254 3.10 -10.29 -8.47
CA MET A 254 2.01 -10.48 -9.44
C MET A 254 1.74 -9.25 -10.30
N LEU A 255 1.98 -8.06 -9.75
CA LEU A 255 1.78 -6.79 -10.46
C LEU A 255 3.10 -6.06 -10.75
N GLY A 256 4.23 -6.53 -10.21
CA GLY A 256 5.53 -5.88 -10.41
C GLY A 256 5.64 -4.54 -9.69
N LEU A 257 4.87 -4.33 -8.62
CA LEU A 257 4.83 -3.06 -7.89
C LEU A 257 5.81 -3.08 -6.72
N ASP A 258 6.70 -2.09 -6.68
CA ASP A 258 7.54 -1.83 -5.51
C ASP A 258 6.77 -0.97 -4.48
N TYR A 259 7.19 -1.06 -3.22
CA TYR A 259 6.69 -0.24 -2.12
C TYR A 259 7.85 0.42 -1.40
N GLU A 260 7.59 1.61 -0.86
CA GLU A 260 8.58 2.43 -0.17
C GLU A 260 7.98 3.02 1.11
N SER A 261 8.84 3.42 2.04
CA SER A 261 8.42 4.24 3.17
C SER A 261 8.30 5.70 2.72
N LYS A 262 7.07 6.18 2.51
CA LYS A 262 6.76 7.56 2.14
C LYS A 262 6.18 8.30 3.34
N ARG A 263 6.89 9.33 3.82
CA ARG A 263 6.50 10.17 4.96
C ARG A 263 6.22 9.38 6.26
N GLY A 264 6.96 8.29 6.49
CA GLY A 264 6.82 7.40 7.66
C GLY A 264 5.67 6.40 7.57
N GLN A 265 5.07 6.24 6.38
CA GLN A 265 4.04 5.23 6.09
C GLN A 265 4.48 4.39 4.89
N ILE A 266 4.03 3.15 4.83
CA ILE A 266 4.30 2.29 3.68
C ILE A 266 3.38 2.72 2.54
N GLY A 267 3.93 2.96 1.36
CA GLY A 267 3.19 3.39 0.18
C GLY A 267 3.57 2.58 -1.06
N LEU A 268 2.55 2.13 -1.78
CA LEU A 268 2.66 1.51 -3.11
C LEU A 268 2.41 2.57 -4.18
N ASP A 269 3.32 2.69 -5.15
CA ASP A 269 3.06 3.52 -6.34
C ASP A 269 2.24 2.73 -7.35
N TYR A 270 1.01 3.17 -7.61
CA TYR A 270 0.09 2.52 -8.53
C TYR A 270 -0.55 3.54 -9.48
N SER A 271 -0.12 3.51 -10.73
CA SER A 271 -0.60 4.40 -11.80
C SER A 271 -0.48 5.89 -11.45
N GLY A 272 0.64 6.30 -10.85
CA GLY A 272 0.90 7.69 -10.45
C GLY A 272 0.22 8.13 -9.16
N ARG A 273 -0.51 7.23 -8.49
CA ARG A 273 -1.09 7.44 -7.17
C ARG A 273 -0.31 6.64 -6.15
N THR A 274 -0.17 7.16 -4.94
CA THR A 274 0.33 6.36 -3.83
C THR A 274 -0.85 5.76 -3.07
N VAL A 275 -0.90 4.44 -2.98
CA VAL A 275 -1.83 3.70 -2.11
C VAL A 275 -1.09 3.42 -0.81
N TYR A 276 -1.57 3.99 0.30
CA TYR A 276 -0.92 3.84 1.60
C TYR A 276 -1.38 2.59 2.34
N ILE A 277 -0.48 2.00 3.12
CA ILE A 277 -0.77 0.85 4.00
C ILE A 277 -0.67 1.29 5.45
N LYS A 278 -1.67 0.93 6.25
CA LYS A 278 -1.75 1.21 7.68
C LYS A 278 -1.88 -0.09 8.48
N ILE A 279 -1.01 -0.25 9.46
CA ILE A 279 -1.16 -1.30 10.48
C ILE A 279 -1.88 -0.70 11.67
N LEU A 280 -2.98 -1.35 12.08
CA LEU A 280 -3.85 -0.90 13.14
C LEU A 280 -4.63 -2.09 13.72
N PRO A 281 -4.18 -2.68 14.85
CA PRO A 281 -4.98 -3.64 15.60
C PRO A 281 -6.32 -3.00 16.01
N LEU A 282 -7.44 -3.71 15.86
CA LEU A 282 -8.73 -3.19 16.31
C LEU A 282 -8.80 -3.28 17.83
N GLY A 283 -9.13 -2.15 18.45
CA GLY A 283 -9.39 -2.05 19.88
C GLY A 283 -10.80 -2.48 20.27
N ILE A 284 -11.10 -2.38 21.56
CA ILE A 284 -12.44 -2.58 22.14
C ILE A 284 -12.85 -1.34 22.93
N HIS A 285 -14.14 -1.05 23.03
CA HIS A 285 -14.62 0.13 23.74
C HIS A 285 -14.66 -0.10 25.27
N LEU A 286 -13.53 0.18 25.94
CA LEU A 286 -13.32 -0.15 27.36
C LEU A 286 -14.40 0.40 28.31
N ARG A 287 -14.79 1.67 28.17
CA ARG A 287 -15.81 2.31 29.03
C ARG A 287 -17.15 1.57 29.03
N LYS A 288 -17.47 0.90 27.93
CA LYS A 288 -18.72 0.14 27.82
C LYS A 288 -18.64 -1.16 28.60
N VAL A 289 -17.50 -1.83 28.56
CA VAL A 289 -17.22 -2.98 29.42
C VAL A 289 -17.33 -2.57 30.89
N GLU A 290 -16.74 -1.44 31.26
CA GLU A 290 -16.86 -0.89 32.61
C GLU A 290 -18.32 -0.63 33.01
N ASN A 291 -19.12 -0.05 32.12
CA ASN A 291 -20.54 0.18 32.35
C ASN A 291 -21.30 -1.14 32.59
N VAL A 292 -21.10 -2.16 31.75
CA VAL A 292 -21.75 -3.47 31.89
C VAL A 292 -21.36 -4.15 33.21
N LEU A 293 -20.10 -4.03 33.61
CA LEU A 293 -19.60 -4.57 34.88
C LEU A 293 -20.15 -3.84 36.11
N ASN A 294 -20.55 -2.57 35.97
CA ASN A 294 -21.15 -1.77 37.04
C ASN A 294 -22.67 -1.98 37.19
N ILE A 295 -23.31 -2.74 36.29
CA ILE A 295 -24.74 -3.08 36.41
C ILE A 295 -24.95 -3.99 37.63
N PRO A 296 -25.93 -3.71 38.53
CA PRO A 296 -26.17 -4.52 39.72
C PRO A 296 -26.47 -5.99 39.44
N SER A 297 -27.22 -6.30 38.37
CA SER A 297 -27.49 -7.68 37.95
C SER A 297 -26.23 -8.42 37.52
N THR A 298 -25.31 -7.75 36.81
CA THR A 298 -23.99 -8.30 36.47
C THR A 298 -23.19 -8.60 37.73
N SER A 299 -23.12 -7.66 38.68
CA SER A 299 -22.40 -7.87 39.94
C SER A 299 -22.98 -9.03 40.75
N MET A 300 -24.30 -9.18 40.80
CA MET A 300 -24.95 -10.35 41.41
C MET A 300 -24.58 -11.65 40.70
N LYS A 301 -24.55 -11.66 39.36
CA LYS A 301 -24.16 -12.85 38.58
C LYS A 301 -22.68 -13.21 38.78
N VAL A 302 -21.80 -12.23 38.86
CA VAL A 302 -20.38 -12.44 39.19
C VAL A 302 -20.25 -13.13 40.54
N LYS A 303 -20.93 -12.63 41.59
CA LYS A 303 -20.94 -13.25 42.92
C LYS A 303 -21.50 -14.67 42.92
N GLU A 304 -22.54 -14.94 42.12
CA GLU A 304 -23.10 -16.29 41.95
C GLU A 304 -22.07 -17.24 41.34
N ILE A 305 -21.36 -16.82 40.28
CA ILE A 305 -20.33 -17.62 39.61
C ILE A 305 -19.12 -17.82 40.54
N GLU A 306 -18.66 -16.79 41.24
CA GLU A 306 -17.61 -16.88 42.27
C GLU A 306 -17.99 -17.87 43.38
N GLY A 307 -19.26 -17.87 43.81
CA GLY A 307 -19.77 -18.85 44.76
C GLY A 307 -19.78 -20.28 44.20
N LYS A 308 -20.22 -20.46 42.94
CA LYS A 308 -20.31 -21.76 42.26
C LYS A 308 -18.94 -22.42 42.05
N PHE A 309 -17.91 -21.63 41.77
CA PHE A 309 -16.54 -22.12 41.52
C PHE A 309 -15.58 -21.82 42.67
N LYS A 310 -16.09 -21.60 43.89
CA LYS A 310 -15.27 -21.31 45.07
C LYS A 310 -14.22 -22.39 45.29
N GLY A 311 -12.97 -21.97 45.46
CA GLY A 311 -11.82 -22.88 45.65
C GLY A 311 -11.32 -23.56 44.37
N LYS A 312 -11.82 -23.15 43.19
CA LYS A 312 -11.38 -23.66 41.88
C LYS A 312 -10.78 -22.55 41.03
N HIS A 313 -9.83 -22.90 40.19
CA HIS A 313 -9.30 -22.06 39.11
C HIS A 313 -10.16 -22.26 37.85
N VAL A 314 -10.71 -21.18 37.33
CA VAL A 314 -11.57 -21.21 36.14
C VAL A 314 -10.79 -20.72 34.93
N ILE A 315 -10.63 -21.57 33.93
CA ILE A 315 -10.15 -21.21 32.59
C ILE A 315 -11.38 -20.97 31.73
N VAL A 316 -11.45 -19.82 31.06
CA VAL A 316 -12.59 -19.46 30.19
C VAL A 316 -12.11 -19.40 28.74
N GLY A 317 -12.76 -20.16 27.87
CA GLY A 317 -12.65 -20.02 26.42
C GLY A 317 -13.94 -19.45 25.86
N VAL A 318 -13.84 -18.45 24.99
CA VAL A 318 -15.00 -17.89 24.29
C VAL A 318 -14.67 -17.83 22.82
N ASP A 319 -15.35 -18.64 22.02
CA ASP A 319 -15.06 -18.79 20.60
C ASP A 319 -16.31 -19.10 19.80
N ASP A 320 -16.36 -18.66 18.56
CA ASP A 320 -17.40 -19.08 17.62
C ASP A 320 -17.11 -20.49 17.10
N MET A 321 -18.15 -21.22 16.69
CA MET A 321 -18.02 -22.54 16.04
C MET A 321 -17.31 -22.41 14.69
N ASN A 322 -15.98 -22.43 14.73
CA ASN A 322 -15.15 -22.26 13.54
C ASN A 322 -13.86 -23.08 13.68
N LEU A 323 -13.48 -23.74 12.58
CA LEU A 323 -12.29 -24.58 12.48
C LEU A 323 -11.01 -23.84 12.93
N PHE A 324 -10.92 -22.54 12.67
CA PHE A 324 -9.73 -21.74 12.97
C PHE A 324 -9.60 -21.29 14.42
N LYS A 325 -10.64 -21.49 15.24
CA LYS A 325 -10.63 -21.11 16.66
C LYS A 325 -9.97 -22.18 17.56
N ALA A 326 -9.54 -23.30 16.98
CA ALA A 326 -8.77 -24.34 17.67
C ALA A 326 -9.44 -24.87 18.96
N ILE A 327 -10.78 -24.85 19.03
CA ILE A 327 -11.55 -25.32 20.20
C ILE A 327 -11.18 -26.77 20.52
N SER A 328 -11.06 -27.64 19.50
CA SER A 328 -10.63 -29.02 19.65
C SER A 328 -9.23 -29.15 20.26
N LEU A 329 -8.26 -28.37 19.79
CA LEU A 329 -6.89 -28.37 20.30
C LEU A 329 -6.84 -27.90 21.76
N LYS A 330 -7.67 -26.91 22.13
CA LYS A 330 -7.81 -26.43 23.51
C LYS A 330 -8.34 -27.52 24.44
N LEU A 331 -9.33 -28.30 24.01
CA LEU A 331 -9.87 -29.42 24.77
C LEU A 331 -8.84 -30.54 24.93
N LEU A 332 -8.08 -30.87 23.89
CA LEU A 332 -7.00 -31.86 23.95
C LEU A 332 -5.88 -31.43 24.91
N ALA A 333 -5.52 -30.15 24.90
CA ALA A 333 -4.51 -29.62 25.83
C ALA A 333 -5.00 -29.66 27.28
N PHE A 334 -6.28 -29.37 27.51
CA PHE A 334 -6.89 -29.49 28.82
C PHE A 334 -6.93 -30.94 29.30
N GLU A 335 -7.27 -31.89 28.42
CA GLU A 335 -7.17 -33.32 28.73
C GLU A 335 -5.74 -33.73 29.11
N GLN A 336 -4.74 -33.31 28.32
CA GLN A 336 -3.33 -33.59 28.59
C GLN A 336 -2.87 -32.99 29.93
N LEU A 337 -3.29 -31.77 30.25
CA LEU A 337 -3.04 -31.12 31.55
C LEU A 337 -3.54 -31.99 32.71
N LEU A 338 -4.81 -32.44 32.64
CA LEU A 338 -5.43 -33.24 33.71
C LEU A 338 -4.85 -34.65 33.82
N ARG A 339 -4.38 -35.22 32.72
CA ARG A 339 -3.66 -36.52 32.73
C ARG A 339 -2.29 -36.37 33.39
N LYS A 340 -1.54 -35.31 33.06
CA LYS A 340 -0.15 -35.08 33.54
C LYS A 340 -0.09 -34.61 34.99
N TYR A 341 -1.05 -33.79 35.44
CA TYR A 341 -1.07 -33.19 36.77
C TYR A 341 -2.33 -33.60 37.53
N GLU A 342 -2.27 -34.73 38.24
CA GLU A 342 -3.43 -35.29 38.94
C GLU A 342 -3.98 -34.36 40.01
N ASN A 343 -3.11 -33.58 40.65
CA ASN A 343 -3.47 -32.58 41.66
C ASN A 343 -4.33 -31.43 41.13
N LEU A 344 -4.45 -31.26 39.79
CA LEU A 344 -5.27 -30.22 39.18
C LEU A 344 -6.71 -30.67 38.88
N ARG A 345 -7.02 -31.97 38.93
CA ARG A 345 -8.31 -32.55 38.48
C ARG A 345 -9.53 -32.00 39.22
N ASP A 346 -9.40 -31.76 40.52
CA ASP A 346 -10.52 -31.29 41.36
C ASP A 346 -10.57 -29.77 41.49
N ILE A 347 -9.49 -29.08 41.11
CA ILE A 347 -9.31 -27.63 41.33
C ILE A 347 -9.34 -26.80 40.05
N VAL A 348 -9.13 -27.36 38.86
CA VAL A 348 -9.19 -26.59 37.60
C VAL A 348 -10.47 -26.92 36.82
N VAL A 349 -11.16 -25.91 36.33
CA VAL A 349 -12.36 -26.04 35.50
C VAL A 349 -12.18 -25.25 34.21
N LEU A 350 -12.42 -25.90 33.06
CA LEU A 350 -12.53 -25.21 31.77
C LEU A 350 -14.00 -24.94 31.45
N VAL A 351 -14.34 -23.67 31.23
CA VAL A 351 -15.65 -23.23 30.74
C VAL A 351 -15.47 -22.74 29.30
N GLN A 352 -15.91 -23.54 28.34
CA GLN A 352 -15.92 -23.16 26.92
C GLN A 352 -17.31 -22.63 26.55
N ILE A 353 -17.38 -21.35 26.23
CA ILE A 353 -18.57 -20.68 25.69
C ILE A 353 -18.45 -20.71 24.17
N ILE A 354 -19.51 -21.15 23.53
CA ILE A 354 -19.64 -21.20 22.08
C ILE A 354 -20.78 -20.26 21.70
N ASN A 355 -20.48 -19.13 21.10
CA ASN A 355 -21.48 -18.13 20.69
C ASN A 355 -21.21 -17.65 19.26
N MET A 356 -22.20 -17.09 18.56
CA MET A 356 -21.98 -16.49 17.22
C MET A 356 -21.60 -15.00 17.31
N GLU A 357 -21.66 -14.39 18.50
CA GLU A 357 -21.48 -12.95 18.73
C GLU A 357 -20.53 -12.66 19.91
N LEU A 358 -19.59 -11.72 19.67
CA LEU A 358 -18.36 -11.46 20.43
C LEU A 358 -18.58 -10.94 21.86
N LEU A 359 -17.82 -11.47 22.82
CA LEU A 359 -17.73 -10.97 24.21
C LEU A 359 -16.63 -9.91 24.38
N THR A 360 -16.90 -8.92 25.25
CA THR A 360 -15.93 -7.92 25.75
C THR A 360 -15.78 -7.92 27.28
N GLY A 361 -16.18 -8.97 28.00
CA GLY A 361 -16.41 -8.92 29.46
C GLY A 361 -15.24 -9.18 30.43
N LEU A 362 -14.00 -9.46 30.00
CA LEU A 362 -12.96 -10.03 30.88
C LEU A 362 -11.97 -9.04 31.53
N ILE A 363 -12.23 -7.73 31.48
CA ILE A 363 -11.14 -6.74 31.62
C ILE A 363 -10.84 -6.30 33.07
N ARG A 364 -11.69 -6.62 34.06
CA ARG A 364 -11.53 -6.09 35.43
C ARG A 364 -10.99 -7.09 36.47
N LEU A 365 -10.98 -8.39 36.14
CA LEU A 365 -10.41 -9.41 37.03
C LEU A 365 -8.94 -9.63 36.69
N THR A 366 -8.06 -9.52 37.70
CA THR A 366 -6.64 -9.85 37.57
C THR A 366 -6.50 -11.29 37.08
N SER A 367 -6.20 -11.44 35.80
CA SER A 367 -6.26 -12.70 35.06
C SER A 367 -5.06 -12.85 34.14
N VAL A 368 -4.76 -14.09 33.78
CA VAL A 368 -3.71 -14.43 32.82
C VAL A 368 -4.34 -14.62 31.45
N LEU A 369 -3.86 -13.88 30.45
CA LEU A 369 -4.28 -14.03 29.07
C LEU A 369 -3.36 -15.02 28.35
N ILE A 370 -3.93 -16.09 27.80
CA ILE A 370 -3.25 -17.01 26.88
C ILE A 370 -3.77 -16.71 25.48
N ILE A 371 -2.88 -16.45 24.53
CA ILE A 371 -3.23 -16.09 23.15
C ILE A 371 -2.43 -16.91 22.15
N TYR A 372 -3.07 -17.25 21.03
CA TYR A 372 -2.39 -17.93 19.94
C TYR A 372 -1.52 -16.95 19.14
N GLU A 373 -0.30 -17.37 18.79
CA GLU A 373 0.70 -16.52 18.14
C GLU A 373 0.21 -15.89 16.83
N TYR A 374 -0.62 -16.61 16.07
CA TYR A 374 -1.11 -16.22 14.75
C TYR A 374 -2.41 -15.39 14.78
N VAL A 375 -2.96 -15.07 15.96
CA VAL A 375 -4.15 -14.21 16.08
C VAL A 375 -3.73 -12.75 15.86
N GLY A 376 -4.54 -11.97 15.12
CA GLY A 376 -4.20 -10.60 14.73
C GLY A 376 -3.90 -9.63 15.88
N CYS A 377 -4.39 -9.89 17.10
CA CYS A 377 -4.05 -9.10 18.29
C CYS A 377 -2.86 -9.64 19.08
N SER A 378 -2.27 -10.79 18.75
CA SER A 378 -1.13 -11.41 19.45
C SER A 378 0.07 -10.48 19.67
N PRO A 379 0.49 -9.62 18.71
CA PRO A 379 1.61 -8.71 18.93
C PRO A 379 1.34 -7.60 19.96
N SER A 380 0.08 -7.38 20.34
CA SER A 380 -0.36 -6.20 21.08
C SER A 380 -0.26 -6.33 22.62
N PRO A 381 -0.84 -7.34 23.28
CA PRO A 381 -0.79 -7.48 24.73
C PRO A 381 0.56 -8.10 25.17
N SER A 382 1.50 -7.27 25.63
CA SER A 382 2.85 -7.72 26.01
C SER A 382 2.86 -8.70 27.19
N GLY A 383 1.90 -8.59 28.11
CA GLY A 383 1.75 -9.44 29.29
C GLY A 383 1.13 -10.82 29.01
N ALA A 384 0.61 -11.06 27.79
CA ALA A 384 -0.01 -12.34 27.42
C ALA A 384 1.02 -13.49 27.29
N ILE A 385 0.60 -14.71 27.61
CA ILE A 385 1.34 -15.93 27.29
C ILE A 385 0.99 -16.31 25.86
N ARG A 386 1.99 -16.25 24.97
CA ARG A 386 1.84 -16.61 23.55
C ARG A 386 2.18 -18.09 23.37
N ILE A 387 1.33 -18.78 22.63
CA ILE A 387 1.54 -20.20 22.33
C ILE A 387 1.17 -20.51 20.88
N ASN A 388 1.81 -21.54 20.34
CA ASN A 388 1.37 -22.19 19.12
C ASN A 388 0.26 -23.20 19.46
N SER A 389 -0.95 -23.01 18.91
CA SER A 389 -2.11 -23.88 19.20
C SER A 389 -1.91 -25.34 18.79
N TRP A 390 -1.03 -25.58 17.82
CA TRP A 390 -0.72 -26.91 17.29
C TRP A 390 0.22 -27.69 18.22
N ASP A 391 0.91 -27.01 19.12
CA ASP A 391 1.67 -27.63 20.20
C ASP A 391 0.77 -27.79 21.43
N ILE A 392 0.06 -28.92 21.46
CA ILE A 392 -0.85 -29.29 22.56
C ILE A 392 -0.11 -29.35 23.90
N SER A 393 1.16 -29.76 23.90
CA SER A 393 1.97 -29.87 25.12
C SER A 393 2.32 -28.49 25.67
N SER A 394 2.70 -27.55 24.80
CA SER A 394 2.97 -26.16 25.18
C SER A 394 1.70 -25.46 25.67
N LEU A 395 0.54 -25.67 25.02
CA LEU A 395 -0.73 -25.13 25.49
C LEU A 395 -1.11 -25.67 26.88
N ALA A 396 -0.94 -26.97 27.11
CA ALA A 396 -1.18 -27.57 28.42
C ALA A 396 -0.25 -26.97 29.49
N GLU A 397 1.04 -26.81 29.19
CA GLU A 397 1.99 -26.18 30.12
C GLU A 397 1.69 -24.71 30.38
N ALA A 398 1.22 -23.97 29.37
CA ALA A 398 0.78 -22.59 29.53
C ALA A 398 -0.45 -22.48 30.43
N MET A 399 -1.43 -23.39 30.31
CA MET A 399 -2.56 -23.49 31.25
C MET A 399 -2.07 -23.78 32.68
N ARG A 400 -1.12 -24.71 32.85
CA ARG A 400 -0.51 -25.03 34.16
C ARG A 400 0.19 -23.81 34.76
N SER A 401 1.00 -23.12 33.96
CA SER A 401 1.72 -21.91 34.33
C SER A 401 0.76 -20.81 34.75
N ALA A 402 -0.31 -20.57 33.99
CA ALA A 402 -1.32 -19.57 34.31
C ALA A 402 -2.04 -19.84 35.63
N VAL A 403 -2.41 -21.10 35.89
CA VAL A 403 -3.11 -21.51 37.13
C VAL A 403 -2.22 -21.38 38.36
N SER A 404 -0.92 -21.67 38.23
CA SER A 404 0.05 -21.64 39.34
C SER A 404 0.86 -20.35 39.43
N MET A 405 0.49 -19.33 38.66
CA MET A 405 1.23 -18.06 38.59
C MET A 405 1.06 -17.27 39.88
N ASP A 406 2.16 -16.75 40.41
CA ASP A 406 2.17 -15.86 41.58
C ASP A 406 1.29 -14.61 41.36
N ASP A 407 0.60 -14.17 42.41
CA ASP A 407 -0.35 -13.05 42.31
C ASP A 407 0.32 -11.74 41.85
N SER A 408 1.56 -11.48 42.28
CA SER A 408 2.33 -10.30 41.88
C SER A 408 2.64 -10.29 40.38
N LEU A 409 3.06 -11.43 39.84
CA LEU A 409 3.34 -11.58 38.40
C LEU A 409 2.04 -11.54 37.59
N ARG A 410 0.96 -12.13 38.10
CA ARG A 410 -0.37 -12.07 37.48
C ARG A 410 -0.86 -10.63 37.38
N GLN A 411 -0.72 -9.85 38.45
CA GLN A 411 -1.07 -8.43 38.47
C GLN A 411 -0.23 -7.63 37.48
N LEU A 412 1.10 -7.80 37.48
CA LEU A 412 1.99 -7.11 36.55
C LEU A 412 1.59 -7.35 35.08
N ARG A 413 1.35 -8.61 34.70
CA ARG A 413 0.93 -8.97 33.34
C ARG A 413 -0.45 -8.40 32.99
N HIS A 414 -1.38 -8.43 33.94
CA HIS A 414 -2.70 -7.85 33.75
C HIS A 414 -2.63 -6.33 33.51
N GLU A 415 -1.87 -5.61 34.34
CA GLU A 415 -1.68 -4.15 34.21
C GLU A 415 -1.05 -3.76 32.86
N GLN A 416 -0.07 -4.54 32.38
CA GLN A 416 0.51 -4.35 31.06
C GLN A 416 -0.53 -4.48 29.93
N ASN A 417 -1.35 -5.54 29.97
CA ASN A 417 -2.39 -5.78 28.97
C ASN A 417 -3.48 -4.71 29.06
N TYR A 418 -3.90 -4.35 30.27
CA TYR A 418 -4.93 -3.34 30.52
C TYR A 418 -4.50 -1.97 30.00
N SER A 419 -3.26 -1.55 30.29
CA SER A 419 -2.69 -0.28 29.83
C SER A 419 -2.68 -0.16 28.30
N TYR A 420 -2.37 -1.26 27.60
CA TYR A 420 -2.46 -1.30 26.15
C TYR A 420 -3.91 -1.12 25.65
N VAL A 421 -4.85 -1.91 26.18
CA VAL A 421 -6.26 -1.86 25.77
C VAL A 421 -6.89 -0.48 26.06
N GLN A 422 -6.48 0.16 27.16
CA GLN A 422 -6.95 1.49 27.55
C GLN A 422 -6.47 2.59 26.58
N SER A 423 -5.26 2.45 26.04
CA SER A 423 -4.68 3.44 25.11
C SER A 423 -5.08 3.19 23.65
N HIS A 424 -5.40 1.95 23.29
CA HIS A 424 -5.71 1.52 21.92
C HIS A 424 -7.16 1.00 21.82
N ASP A 425 -8.13 1.86 22.13
CA ASP A 425 -9.55 1.56 22.04
C ASP A 425 -10.10 1.72 20.60
N VAL A 426 -11.37 1.32 20.38
CA VAL A 426 -12.04 1.48 19.06
C VAL A 426 -12.03 2.92 18.58
N ALA A 427 -12.18 3.88 19.51
CA ALA A 427 -12.23 5.30 19.19
C ALA A 427 -10.86 5.80 18.68
N TYR A 428 -9.76 5.36 19.28
CA TYR A 428 -8.41 5.58 18.80
C TYR A 428 -8.23 4.99 17.39
N CYS A 429 -8.68 3.74 17.17
CA CYS A 429 -8.57 3.11 15.86
C CYS A 429 -9.28 3.93 14.77
N ALA A 430 -10.53 4.34 15.01
CA ALA A 430 -11.29 5.16 14.09
C ALA A 430 -10.60 6.51 13.78
N ARG A 431 -10.11 7.22 14.81
CA ARG A 431 -9.35 8.48 14.62
C ARG A 431 -8.07 8.29 13.83
N SER A 432 -7.28 7.27 14.19
CA SER A 432 -5.99 6.98 13.56
C SER A 432 -6.15 6.62 12.08
N PHE A 433 -7.19 5.83 11.76
CA PHE A 433 -7.53 5.49 10.38
C PHE A 433 -8.00 6.71 9.59
N LEU A 434 -8.91 7.52 10.16
CA LEU A 434 -9.42 8.75 9.52
C LEU A 434 -8.31 9.78 9.28
N HIS A 435 -7.38 9.93 10.22
CA HIS A 435 -6.22 10.81 10.05
C HIS A 435 -5.32 10.31 8.92
N SER A 436 -5.09 9.00 8.84
CA SER A 436 -4.25 8.39 7.81
C SER A 436 -4.85 8.54 6.41
N ILE A 437 -6.16 8.34 6.25
CA ILE A 437 -6.83 8.53 4.95
C ILE A 437 -6.86 9.99 4.54
N THR A 438 -7.08 10.91 5.49
CA THR A 438 -7.02 12.36 5.23
C THR A 438 -5.65 12.75 4.69
N ARG A 439 -4.58 12.23 5.31
CA ARG A 439 -3.20 12.44 4.87
C ARG A 439 -2.92 11.82 3.50
N ALA A 440 -3.41 10.60 3.24
CA ALA A 440 -3.29 9.93 1.95
C ALA A 440 -3.94 10.72 0.81
N CYS A 441 -5.02 11.45 1.10
CA CYS A 441 -5.79 12.20 0.12
C CYS A 441 -5.32 13.66 -0.08
N LEU A 442 -4.31 14.14 0.67
CA LEU A 442 -3.84 15.53 0.55
C LEU A 442 -3.41 15.88 -0.88
N ASP A 443 -2.78 14.92 -1.57
CA ASP A 443 -2.23 15.13 -2.89
C ASP A 443 -3.28 14.89 -4.02
N HIS A 444 -4.53 14.52 -3.71
CA HIS A 444 -5.58 14.27 -4.73
C HIS A 444 -5.82 15.46 -5.67
N TYR A 445 -5.68 16.68 -5.16
CA TYR A 445 -5.87 17.90 -5.94
C TYR A 445 -4.62 18.32 -6.72
N ASN A 446 -3.46 17.73 -6.40
CA ASN A 446 -2.19 17.99 -7.08
C ASN A 446 -2.05 17.23 -8.41
N TYR A 447 -3.04 16.39 -8.74
CA TYR A 447 -3.05 15.56 -9.94
C TYR A 447 -4.33 15.69 -10.76
N GLN A 448 -4.18 15.50 -12.07
CA GLN A 448 -5.29 15.25 -12.99
C GLN A 448 -5.49 13.74 -13.13
N CYS A 449 -6.70 13.28 -12.77
CA CYS A 449 -7.04 11.87 -12.75
C CYS A 449 -7.79 11.46 -14.03
N TRP A 450 -7.38 10.34 -14.62
CA TRP A 450 -8.04 9.72 -15.78
C TRP A 450 -8.42 8.28 -15.47
N GLY A 451 -9.64 7.91 -15.81
CA GLY A 451 -10.09 6.53 -15.77
C GLY A 451 -9.57 5.75 -16.97
N LEU A 452 -8.88 4.63 -16.73
CA LEU A 452 -8.38 3.73 -17.76
C LEU A 452 -8.91 2.32 -17.53
N GLY A 453 -9.29 1.62 -18.61
CA GLY A 453 -9.82 0.26 -18.55
C GLY A 453 -11.34 0.21 -18.34
N PHE A 454 -11.89 -1.01 -18.45
CA PHE A 454 -13.32 -1.27 -18.36
C PHE A 454 -13.64 -2.24 -17.23
N SER A 455 -14.78 -2.04 -16.57
CA SER A 455 -15.27 -2.92 -15.50
C SER A 455 -14.22 -3.13 -14.40
N PHE A 456 -13.85 -4.36 -14.04
CA PHE A 456 -12.87 -4.69 -13.00
C PHE A 456 -11.40 -4.43 -13.38
N THR A 457 -11.09 -4.19 -14.66
CA THR A 457 -9.74 -3.74 -15.09
C THR A 457 -9.55 -2.24 -14.95
N PHE A 458 -10.60 -1.54 -14.49
CA PHE A 458 -10.57 -0.09 -14.31
C PHE A 458 -9.52 0.32 -13.25
N LYS A 459 -8.74 1.32 -13.61
CA LYS A 459 -7.75 1.97 -12.74
C LYS A 459 -7.76 3.46 -12.98
N VAL A 460 -7.41 4.23 -11.95
CA VAL A 460 -7.18 5.68 -12.09
C VAL A 460 -5.70 5.94 -12.26
N ALA A 461 -5.35 6.54 -13.39
CA ALA A 461 -4.05 7.15 -13.62
C ALA A 461 -4.07 8.60 -13.10
N ALA A 462 -3.14 8.94 -12.22
CA ALA A 462 -2.91 10.31 -11.78
C ALA A 462 -1.68 10.87 -12.49
N LEU A 463 -1.89 11.99 -13.18
CA LEU A 463 -0.87 12.72 -13.90
C LEU A 463 -0.65 14.07 -13.21
N SER A 464 0.56 14.61 -13.25
CA SER A 464 0.87 15.91 -12.63
C SER A 464 -0.03 17.03 -13.17
N LEU A 465 -0.38 18.01 -12.34
CA LEU A 465 -1.09 19.21 -12.82
C LEU A 465 -0.26 19.91 -13.90
N GLY A 466 -0.87 20.13 -15.07
CA GLY A 466 -0.19 20.69 -16.24
C GLY A 466 0.59 19.67 -17.07
N PHE A 467 0.38 18.36 -16.83
CA PHE A 467 0.87 17.30 -17.71
C PHE A 467 0.27 17.46 -19.11
N GLN A 468 1.10 17.80 -20.08
CA GLN A 468 0.62 18.17 -21.41
C GLN A 468 1.55 17.66 -22.51
N LYS A 469 0.99 17.52 -23.71
CA LYS A 469 1.78 17.11 -24.88
C LYS A 469 2.81 18.19 -25.22
N LEU A 470 4.06 17.77 -25.47
CA LEU A 470 5.15 18.66 -25.84
C LEU A 470 5.06 19.01 -27.33
N PHE A 471 4.63 20.24 -27.64
CA PHE A 471 4.60 20.73 -29.01
C PHE A 471 5.79 21.63 -29.33
N SER A 472 6.16 21.69 -30.62
CA SER A 472 7.19 22.62 -31.13
C SER A 472 6.98 24.06 -30.66
N LYS A 473 5.73 24.53 -30.69
CA LYS A 473 5.32 25.88 -30.29
C LYS A 473 5.70 26.22 -28.85
N SER A 474 5.85 25.23 -27.98
CA SER A 474 6.18 25.41 -26.57
C SER A 474 7.69 25.39 -26.33
N ILE A 475 8.40 24.46 -26.97
CA ILE A 475 9.83 24.26 -26.73
C ILE A 475 10.72 25.11 -27.63
N VAL A 476 10.36 25.31 -28.91
CA VAL A 476 11.20 25.99 -29.90
C VAL A 476 11.45 27.46 -29.52
N PRO A 477 10.47 28.24 -29.05
CA PRO A 477 10.74 29.61 -28.59
C PRO A 477 11.68 29.64 -27.39
N ALA A 478 11.51 28.70 -26.45
CA ALA A 478 12.38 28.58 -25.27
C ALA A 478 13.81 28.17 -25.66
N TYR A 479 13.94 27.31 -26.66
CA TYR A 479 15.21 26.90 -27.24
C TYR A 479 15.89 28.07 -27.98
N ASN A 480 15.16 28.86 -28.76
CA ASN A 480 15.75 29.93 -29.57
C ASN A 480 16.31 31.11 -28.73
N ARG A 481 15.73 31.36 -27.54
CA ARG A 481 16.17 32.45 -26.63
C ARG A 481 17.33 32.07 -25.70
N THR A 482 17.71 30.80 -25.64
CA THR A 482 18.74 30.26 -24.74
C THR A 482 20.03 29.99 -25.50
N ASN A 483 21.18 30.11 -24.81
CA ASN A 483 22.50 30.02 -25.44
C ASN A 483 23.38 28.89 -24.87
N ARG A 484 22.98 28.25 -23.77
CA ARG A 484 23.76 27.19 -23.10
C ARG A 484 22.83 26.04 -22.74
N ARG A 485 22.76 25.05 -23.61
CA ARG A 485 21.69 24.04 -23.57
C ARG A 485 22.24 22.68 -23.17
N ALA A 486 21.71 22.10 -22.09
CA ALA A 486 21.98 20.71 -21.72
C ALA A 486 20.82 19.81 -22.16
N ILE A 487 21.10 18.77 -22.95
CA ILE A 487 20.08 17.86 -23.49
C ILE A 487 20.46 16.42 -23.12
N PHE A 488 19.59 15.74 -22.39
CA PHE A 488 19.75 14.35 -21.95
C PHE A 488 18.66 13.50 -22.61
N LEU A 489 19.06 12.47 -23.34
CA LEU A 489 18.15 11.59 -24.04
C LEU A 489 18.44 10.16 -23.61
N ASP A 490 17.42 9.48 -23.08
CA ASP A 490 17.50 8.04 -22.97
C ASP A 490 17.60 7.39 -24.36
N PHE A 491 18.29 6.27 -24.45
CA PHE A 491 18.48 5.54 -25.70
C PHE A 491 17.43 4.44 -25.92
N ASP A 492 17.08 3.71 -24.86
CA ASP A 492 16.39 2.44 -24.94
C ASP A 492 14.87 2.66 -25.01
N ALA A 493 14.21 2.23 -26.08
CA ALA A 493 12.77 2.49 -26.31
C ALA A 493 12.36 3.99 -26.37
N THR A 494 13.30 4.92 -26.16
CA THR A 494 13.14 6.36 -26.38
C THR A 494 13.60 6.81 -27.78
N LEU A 495 14.71 6.25 -28.29
CA LEU A 495 15.27 6.60 -29.59
C LEU A 495 15.21 5.42 -30.57
N VAL A 496 14.97 5.71 -31.86
CA VAL A 496 15.08 4.67 -32.90
C VAL A 496 16.54 4.55 -33.36
N PRO A 497 17.16 3.35 -33.32
CA PRO A 497 18.59 3.14 -33.57
C PRO A 497 19.10 3.68 -34.91
N HIS A 498 18.28 3.70 -35.97
CA HIS A 498 18.72 3.98 -37.34
C HIS A 498 18.32 5.35 -37.90
N SER A 499 17.90 6.31 -37.07
CA SER A 499 17.50 7.64 -37.55
C SER A 499 18.70 8.55 -37.82
N SER A 500 18.74 9.13 -39.02
CA SER A 500 19.72 10.12 -39.50
C SER A 500 19.65 11.47 -38.76
N THR A 501 18.66 11.67 -37.89
CA THR A 501 18.42 12.87 -37.08
C THR A 501 19.49 13.12 -36.01
N LYS A 502 20.33 12.12 -35.70
CA LYS A 502 21.35 12.17 -34.63
C LYS A 502 22.53 13.11 -34.94
N LYS A 503 22.76 13.48 -36.21
CA LYS A 503 23.90 14.30 -36.62
C LYS A 503 23.71 15.81 -36.43
N ASN A 504 22.48 16.32 -36.35
CA ASN A 504 22.21 17.76 -36.49
C ASN A 504 21.94 18.51 -35.16
N LEU A 505 22.02 17.84 -34.01
CA LEU A 505 21.88 18.48 -32.69
C LEU A 505 23.23 18.94 -32.10
N SER A 506 24.34 18.52 -32.70
CA SER A 506 25.67 18.94 -32.28
C SER A 506 25.91 20.37 -32.78
N SER A 507 25.82 21.33 -31.87
CA SER A 507 26.07 22.75 -32.07
C SER A 507 26.96 23.22 -30.92
N GLU A 508 27.76 24.27 -31.11
CA GLU A 508 28.62 24.83 -30.05
C GLU A 508 27.83 25.28 -28.81
N LEU A 509 26.53 25.55 -28.96
CA LEU A 509 25.64 25.96 -27.87
C LEU A 509 24.98 24.78 -27.14
N ASN A 510 25.10 23.55 -27.67
CA ASN A 510 24.40 22.37 -27.17
C ASN A 510 25.36 21.33 -26.61
N THR A 511 25.18 20.99 -25.33
CA THR A 511 25.78 19.83 -24.69
C THR A 511 24.76 18.69 -24.66
N VAL A 512 24.90 17.72 -25.57
CA VAL A 512 23.95 16.61 -25.74
C VAL A 512 24.54 15.31 -25.22
N PHE A 513 23.85 14.65 -24.30
CA PHE A 513 24.20 13.35 -23.75
C PHE A 513 23.14 12.29 -24.06
N ILE A 514 23.60 11.17 -24.59
CA ILE A 514 22.80 9.95 -24.67
C ILE A 514 23.06 9.14 -23.39
N VAL A 515 22.00 8.81 -22.66
CA VAL A 515 22.06 8.03 -21.42
C VAL A 515 21.45 6.66 -21.69
N SER A 516 22.14 5.58 -21.32
CA SER A 516 21.64 4.21 -21.57
C SER A 516 22.10 3.24 -20.48
N GLY A 517 21.32 2.18 -20.27
CA GLY A 517 21.72 1.02 -19.48
C GLY A 517 22.63 0.04 -20.25
N ARG A 518 22.88 0.27 -21.54
CA ARG A 518 23.75 -0.57 -22.35
C ARG A 518 25.23 -0.37 -22.01
N GLY A 519 26.02 -1.41 -22.27
CA GLY A 519 27.47 -1.38 -22.12
C GLY A 519 28.17 -0.55 -23.20
N ILE A 520 29.45 -0.26 -22.95
CA ILE A 520 30.29 0.61 -23.78
C ILE A 520 30.35 0.15 -25.24
N SER A 521 30.59 -1.14 -25.49
CA SER A 521 30.84 -1.69 -26.83
C SER A 521 29.64 -1.46 -27.76
N SER A 522 28.45 -1.85 -27.32
CA SER A 522 27.21 -1.77 -28.09
C SER A 522 26.82 -0.31 -28.40
N LEU A 523 26.91 0.58 -27.40
CA LEU A 523 26.52 1.97 -27.58
C LEU A 523 27.54 2.74 -28.47
N THR A 524 28.83 2.42 -28.34
CA THR A 524 29.90 3.03 -29.16
C THR A 524 29.76 2.66 -30.62
N GLU A 525 29.45 1.39 -30.92
CA GLU A 525 29.24 0.92 -32.30
C GLU A 525 28.03 1.62 -32.93
N TRP A 526 26.90 1.66 -32.23
CA TRP A 526 25.65 2.21 -32.76
C TRP A 526 25.67 3.73 -32.94
N LEU A 527 26.49 4.43 -32.17
CA LEU A 527 26.62 5.89 -32.25
C LEU A 527 27.96 6.34 -32.85
N ALA A 528 28.74 5.43 -33.43
CA ALA A 528 30.00 5.73 -34.13
C ALA A 528 29.92 6.87 -35.16
N PRO A 529 28.79 7.08 -35.89
CA PRO A 529 28.63 8.19 -36.82
C PRO A 529 28.46 9.59 -36.19
N CYS A 530 28.32 9.70 -34.86
CA CYS A 530 27.99 10.95 -34.16
C CYS A 530 29.16 11.40 -33.27
N GLU A 531 30.01 12.29 -33.77
CA GLU A 531 31.29 12.59 -33.13
C GLU A 531 31.22 13.61 -31.97
N GLY A 532 30.20 14.46 -31.98
CA GLY A 532 29.99 15.53 -31.00
C GLY A 532 28.98 15.23 -29.90
N LEU A 533 28.56 13.97 -29.72
CA LEU A 533 27.65 13.55 -28.65
C LEU A 533 28.42 13.03 -27.43
N GLY A 534 27.98 13.45 -26.25
CA GLY A 534 28.36 12.82 -24.99
C GLY A 534 27.61 11.49 -24.83
N LEU A 535 28.30 10.47 -24.32
CA LEU A 535 27.72 9.16 -24.04
C LEU A 535 27.83 8.85 -22.55
N ALA A 536 26.75 8.38 -21.96
CA ALA A 536 26.72 7.80 -20.63
C ALA A 536 26.17 6.37 -20.71
N THR A 537 26.98 5.40 -20.33
CA THR A 537 26.64 3.96 -20.40
C THR A 537 26.47 3.38 -19.00
N GLU A 538 25.80 2.24 -18.92
CA GLU A 538 25.59 1.50 -17.66
C GLU A 538 25.01 2.40 -16.57
N HIS A 539 23.92 3.11 -16.91
CA HIS A 539 23.24 4.04 -16.02
C HIS A 539 24.15 5.14 -15.46
N GLY A 540 25.17 5.56 -16.21
CA GLY A 540 26.04 6.68 -15.83
C GLY A 540 27.34 6.30 -15.14
N TYR A 541 27.61 5.00 -15.00
CA TYR A 541 28.88 4.52 -14.46
C TYR A 541 30.07 4.99 -15.31
N PHE A 542 29.94 4.96 -16.63
CA PHE A 542 30.92 5.53 -17.55
C PHE A 542 30.35 6.70 -18.33
N ILE A 543 31.14 7.76 -18.44
CA ILE A 543 30.79 8.97 -19.19
C ILE A 543 31.93 9.31 -20.15
N ARG A 544 31.59 9.64 -21.39
CA ARG A 544 32.52 10.16 -22.40
C ARG A 544 31.95 11.42 -23.02
N TRP A 545 32.72 12.50 -23.02
CA TRP A 545 32.26 13.81 -23.48
C TRP A 545 32.21 13.96 -25.01
N LYS A 546 33.20 13.43 -25.72
CA LYS A 546 33.30 13.45 -27.19
C LYS A 546 33.94 12.15 -27.66
N LYS A 547 33.84 11.83 -28.96
CA LYS A 547 34.49 10.63 -29.54
C LYS A 547 36.00 10.58 -29.28
N THR A 548 36.66 11.73 -29.23
CA THR A 548 38.09 11.89 -28.97
C THR A 548 38.47 11.90 -27.49
N SER A 549 37.50 11.98 -26.58
CA SER A 549 37.72 11.95 -25.13
C SER A 549 37.83 10.51 -24.63
N GLU A 550 38.64 10.30 -23.59
CA GLU A 550 38.66 9.02 -22.88
C GLU A 550 37.37 8.83 -22.06
N TRP A 551 37.03 7.56 -21.82
CA TRP A 551 35.94 7.19 -20.92
C TRP A 551 36.36 7.50 -19.48
N GLN A 552 35.50 8.22 -18.77
CA GLN A 552 35.67 8.53 -17.36
C GLN A 552 34.72 7.66 -16.55
N SER A 553 35.25 6.94 -15.54
CA SER A 553 34.40 6.34 -14.53
C SER A 553 33.85 7.44 -13.61
N SER A 554 32.57 7.34 -13.28
CA SER A 554 31.91 8.27 -12.35
C SER A 554 32.04 7.85 -10.90
N LEU A 555 32.40 6.59 -10.66
CA LEU A 555 32.49 6.01 -9.34
C LEU A 555 33.76 5.16 -9.23
N VAL A 556 34.42 5.22 -8.07
CA VAL A 556 35.45 4.26 -7.68
C VAL A 556 34.75 3.25 -6.77
N VAL A 557 34.34 2.12 -7.33
CA VAL A 557 33.60 1.09 -6.58
C VAL A 557 34.43 -0.18 -6.57
N ASP A 558 34.52 -0.81 -5.40
CA ASP A 558 35.01 -2.17 -5.28
C ASP A 558 34.03 -3.12 -5.97
N LEU A 559 34.52 -3.94 -6.89
CA LEU A 559 33.72 -4.86 -7.71
C LEU A 559 33.75 -6.30 -7.19
N GLU A 560 34.30 -6.55 -5.99
CA GLU A 560 34.32 -7.89 -5.38
C GLU A 560 32.91 -8.53 -5.27
N TRP A 561 31.88 -7.73 -5.00
CA TRP A 561 30.49 -8.17 -4.94
C TRP A 561 30.00 -8.82 -6.25
N LYS A 562 30.59 -8.44 -7.38
CA LYS A 562 30.20 -8.91 -8.72
C LYS A 562 30.41 -10.42 -8.87
N VAL A 563 31.49 -10.97 -8.29
CA VAL A 563 31.78 -12.41 -8.33
C VAL A 563 30.71 -13.19 -7.56
N ALA A 564 30.25 -12.66 -6.43
CA ALA A 564 29.17 -13.25 -5.66
C ALA A 564 27.83 -13.17 -6.43
N VAL A 565 27.52 -12.02 -7.01
CA VAL A 565 26.30 -11.80 -7.80
C VAL A 565 26.26 -12.66 -9.05
N GLU A 566 27.35 -12.74 -9.81
CA GLU A 566 27.43 -13.54 -11.04
C GLU A 566 27.18 -15.02 -10.75
N ARG A 567 27.75 -15.56 -9.66
CA ARG A 567 27.47 -16.94 -9.21
C ARG A 567 25.99 -17.17 -8.94
N ILE A 568 25.36 -16.25 -8.24
CA ILE A 568 23.93 -16.35 -7.90
C ILE A 568 23.07 -16.22 -9.16
N MET A 569 23.38 -15.26 -10.03
CA MET A 569 22.68 -15.05 -11.29
C MET A 569 22.80 -16.27 -12.20
N ASN A 570 23.99 -16.89 -12.30
CA ASN A 570 24.20 -18.13 -13.05
C ASN A 570 23.30 -19.27 -12.56
N LEU A 571 23.21 -19.47 -11.24
CA LEU A 571 22.28 -20.45 -10.66
C LEU A 571 20.82 -20.17 -11.06
N TYR A 572 20.42 -18.90 -11.15
CA TYR A 572 19.08 -18.53 -11.61
C TYR A 572 18.86 -18.73 -13.10
N ALA A 573 19.84 -18.38 -13.93
CA ALA A 573 19.74 -18.58 -15.37
C ALA A 573 19.66 -20.08 -15.72
N GLU A 574 20.40 -20.93 -14.99
CA GLU A 574 20.30 -22.39 -15.11
C GLU A 574 18.91 -22.92 -14.67
N ALA A 575 18.33 -22.33 -13.63
CA ALA A 575 17.02 -22.72 -13.11
C ALA A 575 15.83 -22.15 -13.91
N THR A 576 16.06 -21.15 -14.78
CA THR A 576 15.01 -20.39 -15.47
C THR A 576 15.18 -20.50 -16.98
N ASP A 577 14.45 -21.41 -17.60
CA ASP A 577 14.51 -21.64 -19.05
C ASP A 577 14.26 -20.36 -19.85
N GLY A 578 15.08 -20.12 -20.89
CA GLY A 578 15.04 -18.91 -21.70
C GLY A 578 15.62 -17.64 -21.06
N SER A 579 16.29 -17.75 -19.91
CA SER A 579 17.06 -16.66 -19.29
C SER A 579 18.50 -16.65 -19.79
N THR A 580 19.04 -15.45 -20.00
CA THR A 580 20.44 -15.24 -20.39
C THR A 580 21.05 -14.18 -19.50
N ILE A 581 22.32 -14.35 -19.13
CA ILE A 581 23.07 -13.36 -18.37
C ILE A 581 23.95 -12.58 -19.33
N GLU A 582 23.89 -11.25 -19.22
CA GLU A 582 24.84 -10.36 -19.86
C GLU A 582 25.69 -9.74 -18.74
N VAL A 583 26.98 -10.10 -18.70
CA VAL A 583 27.94 -9.54 -17.73
C VAL A 583 28.51 -8.24 -18.29
N LYS A 584 28.15 -7.12 -17.66
CA LYS A 584 28.74 -5.78 -17.84
C LYS A 584 29.50 -5.41 -16.56
N GLU A 585 29.87 -4.15 -16.29
CA GLU A 585 30.18 -3.77 -14.89
C GLU A 585 28.92 -3.80 -14.00
N SER A 586 27.72 -3.91 -14.60
CA SER A 586 26.47 -4.38 -14.00
C SER A 586 26.09 -5.82 -14.44
N VAL A 587 25.31 -6.55 -13.64
CA VAL A 587 24.89 -7.94 -13.97
C VAL A 587 23.40 -8.00 -14.29
N LEU A 588 23.04 -8.59 -15.43
CA LEU A 588 21.65 -8.73 -15.90
C LEU A 588 21.13 -10.17 -15.81
N ALA A 589 19.90 -10.37 -15.34
CA ALA A 589 19.18 -11.65 -15.37
C ALA A 589 17.68 -11.45 -15.60
N LYS A 590 16.95 -12.55 -15.78
CA LYS A 590 15.53 -12.55 -16.16
C LYS A 590 14.73 -13.47 -15.25
N ASP A 591 14.81 -13.26 -13.93
CA ASP A 591 13.76 -13.50 -12.94
C ASP A 591 14.30 -13.47 -11.50
N LEU A 592 13.41 -13.11 -10.57
CA LEU A 592 13.53 -13.13 -9.10
C LEU A 592 14.41 -12.05 -8.42
N PRO A 593 13.90 -10.82 -8.23
CA PRO A 593 14.63 -9.74 -7.57
C PRO A 593 14.76 -9.89 -6.04
N ASP A 594 13.81 -10.51 -5.33
CA ASP A 594 13.73 -10.38 -3.87
C ASP A 594 14.83 -11.15 -3.11
N HIS A 595 15.15 -12.39 -3.52
CA HIS A 595 16.25 -13.12 -2.90
C HIS A 595 17.60 -12.46 -3.23
N LEU A 596 17.78 -12.00 -4.47
CA LEU A 596 18.98 -11.26 -4.86
C LEU A 596 19.13 -9.96 -4.05
N LYS A 597 18.05 -9.18 -3.90
CA LYS A 597 17.99 -7.97 -3.05
C LYS A 597 18.44 -8.27 -1.62
N HIS A 598 18.02 -9.39 -1.05
CA HIS A 598 18.42 -9.77 0.31
C HIS A 598 19.88 -10.18 0.42
N VAL A 599 20.41 -10.94 -0.55
CA VAL A 599 21.81 -11.40 -0.52
C VAL A 599 22.78 -10.24 -0.69
N ILE A 600 22.45 -9.26 -1.53
CA ILE A 600 23.31 -8.10 -1.78
C ILE A 600 22.99 -6.90 -0.88
N ALA A 601 22.09 -7.05 0.11
CA ALA A 601 21.63 -5.93 0.93
C ALA A 601 22.75 -5.20 1.71
N ASN A 602 23.87 -5.90 1.96
CA ASN A 602 25.05 -5.35 2.64
C ASN A 602 26.22 -5.05 1.68
N GLU A 603 26.03 -5.28 0.38
CA GLU A 603 27.02 -4.99 -0.65
C GLU A 603 26.79 -3.58 -1.21
N PRO A 604 27.80 -2.92 -1.81
CA PRO A 604 27.66 -1.60 -2.44
C PRO A 604 26.92 -1.68 -3.79
N ALA A 605 25.89 -2.51 -3.89
CA ALA A 605 25.14 -2.83 -5.09
C ALA A 605 23.62 -2.87 -4.82
N VAL A 606 22.84 -2.51 -5.83
CA VAL A 606 21.38 -2.44 -5.79
C VAL A 606 20.80 -3.22 -6.95
N VAL A 607 19.75 -4.00 -6.67
CA VAL A 607 18.95 -4.67 -7.69
C VAL A 607 17.89 -3.69 -8.22
N ALA A 608 17.97 -3.36 -9.51
CA ALA A 608 16.95 -2.65 -10.26
C ALA A 608 16.12 -3.64 -11.08
N LYS A 609 14.81 -3.41 -11.18
CA LYS A 609 13.90 -4.21 -12.01
C LYS A 609 13.43 -3.36 -13.18
N GLY A 610 13.75 -3.78 -14.39
CA GLY A 610 13.24 -3.20 -15.63
C GLY A 610 12.16 -4.06 -16.27
N LYS A 611 11.69 -3.66 -17.45
CA LYS A 611 10.70 -4.42 -18.22
C LYS A 611 11.32 -5.72 -18.74
N ASN A 612 10.98 -6.84 -18.10
CA ASN A 612 11.52 -8.19 -18.39
C ASN A 612 13.03 -8.34 -18.16
N ILE A 613 13.62 -7.50 -17.30
CA ILE A 613 15.03 -7.58 -16.92
C ILE A 613 15.19 -7.31 -15.41
N VAL A 614 16.16 -7.95 -14.81
CA VAL A 614 16.66 -7.72 -13.45
C VAL A 614 18.13 -7.31 -13.62
N GLU A 615 18.50 -6.15 -13.12
CA GLU A 615 19.86 -5.63 -13.22
C GLU A 615 20.42 -5.41 -11.81
N VAL A 616 21.69 -5.73 -11.60
CA VAL A 616 22.44 -5.35 -10.40
C VAL A 616 23.49 -4.32 -10.77
N LYS A 617 23.39 -3.14 -10.18
CA LYS A 617 24.27 -2.00 -10.42
C LYS A 617 24.87 -1.50 -9.12
N PRO A 618 26.01 -0.78 -9.13
CA PRO A 618 26.50 -0.08 -7.94
C PRO A 618 25.43 0.82 -7.33
N GLN A 619 25.38 0.91 -6.00
CA GLN A 619 24.34 1.67 -5.28
C GLN A 619 24.23 3.13 -5.74
N ASP A 620 25.37 3.76 -6.06
CA ASP A 620 25.43 5.17 -6.47
C ASP A 620 25.26 5.38 -7.99
N ALA A 621 25.19 4.30 -8.79
CA ALA A 621 25.04 4.40 -10.23
C ALA A 621 23.57 4.68 -10.62
N SER A 622 23.30 5.86 -11.16
CA SER A 622 21.97 6.26 -11.62
C SER A 622 22.05 7.19 -12.83
N LYS A 623 21.00 7.17 -13.67
CA LYS A 623 20.88 8.12 -14.79
C LYS A 623 20.86 9.57 -14.28
N GLY A 624 20.38 9.78 -13.05
CA GLY A 624 20.45 11.06 -12.33
C GLY A 624 21.86 11.55 -12.07
N LEU A 625 22.79 10.67 -11.68
CA LEU A 625 24.20 11.03 -11.48
C LEU A 625 24.84 11.61 -12.75
N VAL A 626 24.43 11.14 -13.93
CA VAL A 626 24.88 11.71 -15.21
C VAL A 626 24.50 13.17 -15.31
N THR A 627 23.22 13.49 -15.05
CA THR A 627 22.74 14.88 -15.10
C THR A 627 23.45 15.76 -14.08
N GLU A 628 23.64 15.28 -12.85
CA GLU A 628 24.37 16.00 -11.79
C GLU A 628 25.82 16.29 -12.21
N LYS A 629 26.55 15.27 -12.66
CA LYS A 629 27.97 15.39 -13.02
C LYS A 629 28.20 16.24 -14.26
N VAL A 630 27.37 16.07 -15.29
CA VAL A 630 27.48 16.86 -16.53
C VAL A 630 27.19 18.33 -16.25
N ILE A 631 26.09 18.64 -15.55
CA ILE A 631 25.72 20.02 -15.21
C ILE A 631 26.77 20.65 -14.29
N ALA A 632 27.24 19.94 -13.26
CA ALA A 632 28.29 20.44 -12.37
C ALA A 632 29.59 20.75 -13.13
N THR A 633 29.97 19.89 -14.07
CA THR A 633 31.17 20.11 -14.91
C THR A 633 30.98 21.31 -15.85
N MET A 634 29.80 21.43 -16.48
CA MET A 634 29.46 22.59 -17.30
C MET A 634 29.57 23.88 -16.50
N VAL A 635 28.97 23.94 -15.30
CA VAL A 635 29.07 25.10 -14.41
C VAL A 635 30.53 25.39 -14.01
N GLY A 636 31.30 24.37 -13.64
CA GLY A 636 32.72 24.51 -13.28
C GLY A 636 33.58 25.11 -14.41
N ASN A 637 33.20 24.86 -15.66
CA ASN A 637 33.83 25.41 -16.85
C ASN A 637 33.29 26.79 -17.26
N GLY A 638 32.41 27.42 -16.47
CA GLY A 638 31.74 28.68 -16.83
C GLY A 638 30.62 28.52 -17.85
N GLU A 639 30.13 27.29 -18.05
CA GLU A 639 29.07 26.92 -19.00
C GLU A 639 27.72 26.68 -18.34
N ILE A 640 27.29 27.62 -17.52
CA ILE A 640 26.02 27.51 -16.79
C ILE A 640 24.86 27.32 -17.78
N PRO A 641 24.11 26.19 -17.71
CA PRO A 641 23.02 25.94 -18.62
C PRO A 641 21.81 26.83 -18.30
N ASP A 642 21.25 27.47 -19.32
CA ASP A 642 20.00 28.25 -19.25
C ASP A 642 18.80 27.48 -19.83
N PHE A 643 19.03 26.31 -20.42
CA PHE A 643 18.02 25.38 -20.93
C PHE A 643 18.40 23.94 -20.61
N ILE A 644 17.44 23.15 -20.12
CA ILE A 644 17.64 21.72 -19.85
C ILE A 644 16.47 20.92 -20.41
N LEU A 645 16.77 19.90 -21.22
CA LEU A 645 15.79 18.96 -21.77
C LEU A 645 16.18 17.53 -21.37
N CYS A 646 15.27 16.81 -20.69
CA CYS A 646 15.42 15.38 -20.43
C CYS A 646 14.25 14.62 -21.06
N ILE A 647 14.54 13.63 -21.90
CA ILE A 647 13.54 12.74 -22.50
C ILE A 647 13.83 11.29 -22.13
N GLY A 648 12.83 10.58 -21.62
CA GLY A 648 12.91 9.15 -21.34
C GLY A 648 11.57 8.44 -21.46
N ASP A 649 11.57 7.11 -21.46
CA ASP A 649 10.38 6.29 -21.60
C ASP A 649 10.03 5.52 -20.32
N ASP A 650 10.92 5.30 -19.36
CA ASP A 650 10.61 4.44 -18.23
C ASP A 650 10.77 5.13 -16.86
N ARG A 651 10.58 4.36 -15.79
CA ARG A 651 10.73 4.89 -14.43
C ARG A 651 12.20 5.13 -14.05
N LEU A 652 13.14 4.40 -14.64
CA LEU A 652 14.57 4.59 -14.39
C LEU A 652 15.04 5.93 -14.98
N ASP A 653 14.36 6.45 -16.00
CA ASP A 653 14.61 7.78 -16.55
C ASP A 653 14.22 8.92 -15.63
N GLU A 654 13.32 8.67 -14.68
CA GLU A 654 12.93 9.69 -13.71
C GLU A 654 14.09 10.09 -12.78
N ASP A 655 15.10 9.23 -12.64
CA ASP A 655 16.36 9.57 -11.96
C ASP A 655 17.02 10.79 -12.62
N MET A 656 16.93 10.94 -13.96
CA MET A 656 17.45 12.12 -14.67
C MET A 656 16.72 13.40 -14.25
N TYR A 657 15.41 13.32 -14.00
CA TYR A 657 14.61 14.46 -13.57
C TYR A 657 14.98 14.86 -12.14
N ASP A 658 15.07 13.89 -11.23
CA ASP A 658 15.44 14.12 -9.83
C ASP A 658 16.87 14.67 -9.71
N GLY A 659 17.83 14.07 -10.42
CA GLY A 659 19.23 14.53 -10.43
C GLY A 659 19.36 15.96 -10.96
N THR A 660 18.63 16.29 -12.04
CA THR A 660 18.58 17.65 -12.57
C THR A 660 18.01 18.64 -11.55
N LEU A 661 16.89 18.31 -10.90
CA LEU A 661 16.29 19.19 -9.88
C LEU A 661 17.21 19.38 -8.67
N LYS A 662 17.92 18.32 -8.25
CA LYS A 662 18.87 18.36 -7.13
C LYS A 662 20.05 19.29 -7.42
N ILE A 663 20.67 19.21 -8.61
CA ILE A 663 21.79 20.08 -8.96
C ILE A 663 21.36 21.53 -9.23
N VAL A 664 20.19 21.75 -9.85
CA VAL A 664 19.65 23.09 -10.09
C VAL A 664 19.21 23.77 -8.79
N SER A 665 18.67 23.02 -7.83
CA SER A 665 18.29 23.56 -6.51
C SER A 665 19.49 23.76 -5.58
N SER A 666 20.58 23.03 -5.79
CA SER A 666 21.86 23.34 -5.16
C SER A 666 22.37 24.68 -5.72
N VAL A 667 22.99 25.53 -4.88
CA VAL A 667 23.41 26.93 -5.17
C VAL A 667 24.45 27.06 -6.32
N VAL A 668 24.67 25.99 -7.07
CA VAL A 668 25.65 25.83 -8.15
C VAL A 668 25.18 26.52 -9.44
N VAL A 669 23.88 26.62 -9.72
CA VAL A 669 23.35 27.26 -10.94
C VAL A 669 22.81 28.66 -10.61
N PRO A 670 23.50 29.76 -10.98
CA PRO A 670 22.99 31.11 -10.75
C PRO A 670 21.88 31.45 -11.77
N GLY A 671 20.63 31.19 -11.40
CA GLY A 671 19.42 31.47 -12.19
C GLY A 671 18.54 30.23 -12.37
N VAL A 672 17.25 30.42 -12.69
CA VAL A 672 16.33 29.30 -12.94
C VAL A 672 16.35 28.97 -14.44
N PRO A 673 16.92 27.82 -14.87
CA PRO A 673 16.93 27.43 -16.27
C PRO A 673 15.52 27.06 -16.75
N GLU A 674 15.30 27.13 -18.06
CA GLU A 674 14.11 26.60 -18.71
C GLU A 674 14.20 25.07 -18.79
N ILE A 675 13.44 24.37 -17.94
CA ILE A 675 13.51 22.90 -17.80
C ILE A 675 12.31 22.22 -18.48
N PHE A 676 12.61 21.25 -19.34
CA PHE A 676 11.64 20.39 -20.01
C PHE A 676 11.93 18.92 -19.67
N PHE A 677 11.10 18.34 -18.80
CA PHE A 677 11.07 16.89 -18.58
C PHE A 677 9.94 16.26 -19.39
N CYS A 678 10.28 15.31 -20.24
CA CYS A 678 9.34 14.70 -21.19
C CYS A 678 9.39 13.18 -21.13
N THR A 679 8.23 12.54 -20.95
CA THR A 679 8.12 11.08 -21.08
C THR A 679 7.60 10.66 -22.46
N VAL A 680 7.98 9.49 -22.95
CA VAL A 680 7.38 8.88 -24.15
C VAL A 680 6.09 8.16 -23.77
N GLU A 681 5.03 8.37 -24.54
CA GLU A 681 3.64 7.96 -24.29
C GLU A 681 2.95 8.73 -23.15
N GLN A 682 1.61 8.80 -23.23
CA GLN A 682 0.80 9.39 -22.17
C GLN A 682 0.66 8.44 -20.98
N LYS A 683 1.56 8.54 -20.01
CA LYS A 683 1.58 7.68 -18.81
C LYS A 683 1.96 8.44 -17.54
N PRO A 684 1.63 7.88 -16.35
CA PRO A 684 2.08 8.42 -15.09
C PRO A 684 3.59 8.58 -15.05
N SER A 685 4.03 9.83 -14.88
CA SER A 685 5.44 10.17 -14.74
C SER A 685 5.62 11.46 -13.93
N LYS A 686 6.79 11.66 -13.34
CA LYS A 686 7.26 12.94 -12.80
C LYS A 686 7.46 14.00 -13.88
N ALA A 687 7.56 13.61 -15.15
CA ALA A 687 7.66 14.53 -16.26
C ALA A 687 6.44 15.47 -16.34
N LYS A 688 6.68 16.73 -16.72
CA LYS A 688 5.60 17.70 -16.99
C LYS A 688 5.04 17.53 -18.40
N TYR A 689 5.81 16.96 -19.31
CA TYR A 689 5.42 16.81 -20.70
C TYR A 689 5.43 15.36 -21.16
N PHE A 690 4.68 15.08 -22.23
CA PHE A 690 4.79 13.81 -22.95
C PHE A 690 4.79 14.00 -24.47
N VAL A 691 5.26 12.99 -25.19
CA VAL A 691 5.10 12.81 -26.63
C VAL A 691 4.41 11.48 -26.88
N ASP A 692 3.70 11.31 -28.00
CA ASP A 692 2.86 10.12 -28.18
C ASP A 692 3.68 8.84 -28.43
N ASP A 693 4.81 8.97 -29.12
CA ASP A 693 5.65 7.85 -29.51
C ASP A 693 7.10 8.29 -29.80
N THR A 694 7.96 7.31 -30.12
CA THR A 694 9.37 7.53 -30.47
C THR A 694 9.57 8.32 -31.77
N PHE A 695 8.57 8.36 -32.66
CA PHE A 695 8.64 9.13 -33.89
C PHE A 695 8.41 10.62 -33.63
N GLU A 696 7.55 10.97 -32.68
CA GLU A 696 7.40 12.35 -32.21
C GLU A 696 8.65 12.87 -31.50
N VAL A 697 9.37 12.01 -30.76
CA VAL A 697 10.71 12.35 -30.23
C VAL A 697 11.63 12.79 -31.37
N GLN A 698 11.67 12.03 -32.48
CA GLN A 698 12.51 12.38 -33.63
C GLN A 698 12.12 13.69 -34.28
N LYS A 699 10.82 13.93 -34.48
CA LYS A 699 10.31 15.20 -35.03
C LYS A 699 10.71 16.39 -34.14
N LEU A 700 10.58 16.22 -32.83
CA LEU A 700 10.98 17.21 -31.84
C LEU A 700 12.45 17.57 -31.99
N LEU A 701 13.32 16.55 -31.99
CA LEU A 701 14.75 16.68 -32.17
C LEU A 701 15.11 17.33 -33.52
N GLN A 702 14.39 17.00 -34.59
CA GLN A 702 14.58 17.61 -35.90
C GLN A 702 14.20 19.10 -35.92
N TRP A 703 13.13 19.49 -35.23
CA TRP A 703 12.77 20.91 -35.09
C TRP A 703 13.85 21.69 -34.36
N LEU A 704 14.38 21.15 -33.26
CA LEU A 704 15.47 21.79 -32.52
C LEU A 704 16.74 21.92 -33.36
N ALA A 705 17.10 20.87 -34.10
CA ALA A 705 18.24 20.86 -35.01
C ALA A 705 18.14 21.92 -36.12
N ASN A 706 16.94 22.12 -36.71
CA ASN A 706 16.72 23.14 -37.73
C ASN A 706 16.87 24.58 -37.20
N VAL A 707 16.63 24.79 -35.90
CA VAL A 707 16.88 26.08 -35.25
C VAL A 707 18.39 26.27 -35.04
N SER A 708 19.10 25.23 -34.64
CA SER A 708 20.56 25.29 -34.49
C SER A 708 21.29 25.55 -35.81
N SER A 709 20.77 25.10 -36.95
CA SER A 709 21.39 25.35 -38.27
C SER A 709 21.11 26.74 -38.85
N THR A 710 20.17 27.50 -38.27
CA THR A 710 19.78 28.83 -38.76
C THR A 710 20.35 29.99 -37.93
N GLN A 711 21.05 29.71 -36.82
CA GLN A 711 21.81 30.73 -36.09
C GLN A 711 23.17 30.97 -36.80
N PRO A 712 23.50 32.20 -37.22
CA PRO A 712 24.73 32.46 -37.96
C PRO A 712 25.97 32.24 -37.08
N SER A 713 26.92 31.45 -37.58
CA SER A 713 28.30 31.43 -37.05
C SER A 713 28.81 32.87 -37.05
N SER A 714 29.32 33.35 -35.92
CA SER A 714 29.91 34.68 -35.78
C SER A 714 30.83 34.98 -36.97
N ALA A 715 30.43 35.95 -37.79
CA ALA A 715 31.13 36.33 -39.00
C ALA A 715 32.57 36.74 -38.69
N GLU A 716 33.50 36.16 -39.44
CA GLU A 716 34.86 36.65 -39.60
C GLU A 716 34.81 38.14 -39.98
N TYR A 717 35.39 38.99 -39.13
CA TYR A 717 35.71 40.36 -39.52
C TYR A 717 36.83 40.33 -40.57
N PRO A 718 36.68 40.97 -41.74
CA PRO A 718 37.80 41.12 -42.67
C PRO A 718 38.89 42.01 -42.07
N PRO A 719 40.17 41.78 -42.40
CA PRO A 719 41.27 42.52 -41.80
C PRO A 719 41.22 43.98 -42.24
N SER A 720 41.20 44.89 -41.26
CA SER A 720 41.39 46.32 -41.47
C SER A 720 42.88 46.62 -41.69
N ILE A 721 43.21 47.15 -42.86
CA ILE A 721 44.46 47.86 -43.22
C ILE A 721 44.01 49.24 -43.73
N PRO A 722 44.68 50.37 -43.42
CA PRO A 722 46.14 50.54 -43.31
C PRO A 722 46.72 50.82 -41.93
#